data_AF-A0A914DTF5-F1
#
_entry.id   AF-A0A914DTF5-F1
#
_cell.length_a   1.000
_cell.length_b   1.000
_cell.length_c   1.000
_cell.angle_alpha   90.00
_cell.angle_beta   90.00
_cell.angle_gamma   90.00
#
_symmetry.space_group_name_H-M   'P 1'
#
loop_
_entity.id
_entity.type
_entity.pdbx_description
1 polymer ?
#
loop_
_entity_poly.entity_id
_entity_poly.type
_entity_poly.pdbx_seq_one_letter_code
_entity_poly.pdbx_strand_id
1 'polypeptide(L)'
;MVKKKRAPSAEDRIRLLEDSLEETQKFRDYGSVAQNSAEEKKRLRRKTFGLFSYTNTLDYILIIVGTTASIIHGAGFPLLSIVLGGMTTIFLRAQNSPFVWGPSFNISAAGVPPISREEFDAEVVRYSLYYLLLGVAMLITSYIQIACWESVAERLTHNLRKNYLKAILRQEIAWFDKMQTGNLTARLTDDLERVREGLGDKLSLFIQMLASFVAGFIVGFIYNWQMSLIMLLFTPLLMLASFLMAKTASERTHVEQTKYAVAGGIAEETFSSIRTVLSLNGQHQELRRYEAALEDGRQTGLLKYIYMGLGFAFTALTTYISYAVAFWFGSRLIIWDVDFDRGSIFTVFFAVMSGSTALGGALPNLASISMARGSARMVISVLNSEPKIDPYSDEGIIVSKPKGAISVRNVHFSYPIRKDLQILNGVSFNIEPGQKLALVGSSGCGKSTIISLLLRFYDPDSGSIFLDGQDLKSFNVRSLRDAIGIVSQEPVLFDGTLEENVLLGNEKASRDDVIEVLKQANAYEFIKKLPEGLKTRVGERGVQLSGGQKQRIAIARALIKNPKILLLDEATSALDTESEALVQRALEKAQEGRTTITVAHRLSTIRDVDKILVFRQGEVIESGTHEELMNAHGVFYDMVQQQQIHQLQEGAQLDKIAEENEQNDETSIRVDSTVTGSPRKITSAALSPRRKLTSVSSVRSEGSRMLLEMQQDIEDDYAMLYEKETMYQVCDSRQVQERSKAIERGERVQDSKIKPTPLWKIMKMNRDKWHFFALAIFGCIINGLVVPFFALVYSQIFNVFSEPIEQLNTDALFWSFMFVAIGIANAIGQIISAVCCGQCGEALTKKLRFEAFRNLLRQDIAFYDDQRHNTGKLCTRFATDVPNVRYVFTRLPVVISSVVTLIGAIVIGFAYGWQLALVLLAIIPLIIGSGYFEMKMHFGRAFDATALLEDAGKVATEAVENIRTVAGLNKQLIFHEKYSQHVNDPYK
;
A
#
# COMPACT_ATOMS: atom_id res chain seq x y z
N MET A 1 -82.19 37.88 0.49
CA MET A 1 -81.21 38.84 1.06
C MET A 1 -79.82 38.49 0.56
N VAL A 2 -79.32 39.23 -0.44
CA VAL A 2 -77.97 39.08 -0.97
C VAL A 2 -76.98 39.80 -0.03
N LYS A 3 -76.09 39.06 0.64
CA LYS A 3 -74.86 39.63 1.21
C LYS A 3 -73.70 39.27 0.27
N LYS A 4 -73.29 40.24 -0.56
CA LYS A 4 -72.03 40.22 -1.33
C LYS A 4 -70.86 40.08 -0.34
N LYS A 5 -70.22 38.91 -0.29
CA LYS A 5 -68.87 38.77 0.29
C LYS A 5 -67.89 39.42 -0.70
N ARG A 6 -67.22 40.50 -0.28
CA ARG A 6 -66.12 41.13 -1.02
C ARG A 6 -64.99 40.11 -1.19
N ALA A 7 -64.42 40.06 -2.39
CA ALA A 7 -63.17 39.35 -2.65
C ALA A 7 -62.04 39.99 -1.81
N PRO A 8 -61.10 39.19 -1.29
CA PRO A 8 -59.96 39.71 -0.51
C PRO A 8 -59.17 40.70 -1.35
N SER A 9 -58.81 41.82 -0.73
CA SER A 9 -58.04 42.89 -1.38
C SER A 9 -56.64 42.38 -1.77
N ALA A 10 -55.96 43.09 -2.67
CA ALA A 10 -54.60 42.74 -3.05
C ALA A 10 -53.65 42.70 -1.83
N GLU A 11 -53.87 43.56 -0.83
CA GLU A 11 -53.12 43.58 0.43
C GLU A 11 -53.38 42.33 1.28
N ASP A 12 -54.62 41.82 1.34
CA ASP A 12 -54.94 40.59 2.08
C ASP A 12 -54.28 39.36 1.44
N ARG A 13 -54.13 39.34 0.11
CA ARG A 13 -53.42 38.26 -0.61
C ARG A 13 -51.91 38.33 -0.40
N ILE A 14 -51.34 39.53 -0.30
CA ILE A 14 -49.93 39.74 0.00
C ILE A 14 -49.63 39.29 1.42
N ARG A 15 -50.46 39.66 2.41
CA ARG A 15 -50.31 39.18 3.80
C ARG A 15 -50.41 37.67 3.92
N LEU A 16 -51.37 37.04 3.23
CA LEU A 16 -51.47 35.56 3.23
C LEU A 16 -50.25 34.88 2.60
N LEU A 17 -49.61 35.51 1.61
CA LEU A 17 -48.37 35.02 1.01
C LEU A 17 -47.16 35.21 1.95
N GLU A 18 -47.07 36.37 2.62
CA GLU A 18 -46.04 36.65 3.62
C GLU A 18 -46.14 35.71 4.83
N ASP A 19 -47.35 35.47 5.35
CA ASP A 19 -47.60 34.51 6.44
C ASP A 19 -47.22 33.07 6.02
N SER A 20 -47.51 32.67 4.77
CA SER A 20 -47.12 31.35 4.26
C SER A 20 -45.61 31.19 4.08
N LEU A 21 -44.91 32.27 3.72
CA LEU A 21 -43.46 32.33 3.59
C LEU A 21 -42.79 32.26 4.96
N GLU A 22 -43.33 32.97 5.96
CA GLU A 22 -42.85 32.88 7.35
C GLU A 22 -43.07 31.48 7.95
N GLU A 23 -44.20 30.82 7.67
CA GLU A 23 -44.43 29.45 8.11
C GLU A 23 -43.47 28.46 7.45
N THR A 24 -43.18 28.60 6.15
CA THR A 24 -42.18 27.76 5.48
C THR A 24 -40.77 28.02 5.98
N GLN A 25 -40.43 29.26 6.35
CA GLN A 25 -39.15 29.60 6.97
C GLN A 25 -39.02 28.99 8.38
N LYS A 26 -40.07 29.08 9.21
CA LYS A 26 -40.10 28.44 10.53
C LYS A 26 -39.96 26.91 10.45
N PHE A 27 -40.63 26.25 9.50
CA PHE A 27 -40.46 24.80 9.30
C PHE A 27 -39.03 24.41 8.88
N ARG A 28 -38.37 25.27 8.09
CA ARG A 28 -36.98 25.07 7.67
C ARG A 28 -35.99 25.28 8.81
N ASP A 29 -36.23 26.26 9.68
CA ASP A 29 -35.44 26.50 10.90
C ASP A 29 -35.62 25.39 11.95
N TYR A 30 -36.83 24.83 12.11
CA TYR A 30 -37.04 23.66 12.97
C TYR A 30 -36.34 22.41 12.43
N GLY A 31 -36.32 22.22 11.12
CA GLY A 31 -35.60 21.13 10.45
C GLY A 31 -34.07 21.23 10.63
N SER A 32 -33.51 22.44 10.53
CA SER A 32 -32.07 22.68 10.71
C SER A 32 -31.63 22.50 12.16
N VAL A 33 -32.43 22.94 13.15
CA VAL A 33 -32.15 22.74 14.58
C VAL A 33 -32.18 21.25 14.96
N ALA A 34 -33.12 20.48 14.41
CA ALA A 34 -33.20 19.04 14.64
C ALA A 34 -32.04 18.27 13.99
N GLN A 35 -31.60 18.67 12.79
CA GLN A 35 -30.42 18.12 12.12
C GLN A 35 -29.13 18.44 12.90
N ASN A 36 -28.97 19.68 13.38
CA ASN A 36 -27.83 20.11 14.17
C ASN A 36 -27.74 19.33 15.50
N SER A 37 -28.85 19.11 16.19
CA SER A 37 -28.89 18.29 17.42
C SER A 37 -28.54 16.81 17.16
N ALA A 38 -28.97 16.25 16.02
CA ALA A 38 -28.66 14.88 15.64
C ALA A 38 -27.18 14.71 15.23
N GLU A 39 -26.60 15.70 14.54
CA GLU A 39 -25.16 15.74 14.23
C GLU A 39 -24.31 15.90 15.49
N GLU A 40 -24.72 16.73 16.43
CA GLU A 40 -24.01 16.93 17.69
C GLU A 40 -24.00 15.65 18.56
N LYS A 41 -25.13 14.91 18.61
CA LYS A 41 -25.19 13.59 19.24
C LYS A 41 -24.30 12.56 18.53
N LYS A 42 -24.26 12.56 17.19
CA LYS A 42 -23.33 11.73 16.42
C LYS A 42 -21.87 12.12 16.68
N ARG A 43 -21.58 13.41 16.87
CA ARG A 43 -20.25 13.97 17.16
C ARG A 43 -19.71 13.54 18.52
N LEU A 44 -20.53 13.63 19.58
CA LEU A 44 -20.17 13.13 20.91
C LEU A 44 -19.85 11.63 20.89
N ARG A 45 -20.65 10.86 20.14
CA ARG A 45 -20.48 9.41 19.97
C ARG A 45 -19.19 9.04 19.22
N ARG A 46 -18.77 9.83 18.20
CA ARG A 46 -17.49 9.64 17.50
C ARG A 46 -16.26 9.87 18.41
N LYS A 47 -16.32 10.87 19.31
CA LYS A 47 -15.24 11.14 20.28
C LYS A 47 -15.11 10.07 21.37
N THR A 48 -16.22 9.47 21.81
CA THR A 48 -16.23 8.47 22.90
C THR A 48 -15.98 7.04 22.43
N PHE A 49 -16.51 6.62 21.28
CA PHE A 49 -16.42 5.23 20.80
C PHE A 49 -15.35 5.01 19.71
N GLY A 50 -14.63 6.06 19.30
CA GLY A 50 -13.55 5.96 18.32
C GLY A 50 -13.99 5.28 17.01
N LEU A 51 -13.30 4.21 16.63
CA LEU A 51 -13.57 3.47 15.40
C LEU A 51 -14.93 2.73 15.41
N PHE A 52 -15.35 2.22 16.57
CA PHE A 52 -16.65 1.56 16.74
C PHE A 52 -17.83 2.53 16.73
N SER A 53 -17.59 3.84 16.54
CA SER A 53 -18.69 4.77 16.27
C SER A 53 -19.32 4.58 14.87
N TYR A 54 -18.62 3.89 13.98
CA TYR A 54 -19.06 3.57 12.61
C TYR A 54 -19.74 2.19 12.48
N THR A 55 -20.02 1.53 13.61
CA THR A 55 -20.72 0.23 13.64
C THR A 55 -22.19 0.36 14.00
N ASN A 56 -22.98 -0.59 13.49
CA ASN A 56 -24.41 -0.75 13.73
C ASN A 56 -24.69 -1.66 14.94
N THR A 57 -25.95 -1.72 15.39
CA THR A 57 -26.38 -2.61 16.48
C THR A 57 -26.13 -4.09 16.18
N LEU A 58 -26.32 -4.50 14.91
CA LEU A 58 -25.99 -5.85 14.46
C LEU A 58 -24.50 -6.18 14.63
N ASP A 59 -23.62 -5.21 14.41
CA ASP A 59 -22.18 -5.43 14.52
C ASP A 59 -21.79 -5.65 15.99
N TYR A 60 -22.43 -4.96 16.94
CA TYR A 60 -22.24 -5.25 18.37
C TYR A 60 -22.70 -6.67 18.74
N ILE A 61 -23.83 -7.14 18.19
CA ILE A 61 -24.29 -8.52 18.39
C ILE A 61 -23.27 -9.51 17.83
N LEU A 62 -22.79 -9.27 16.61
CA LEU A 62 -21.75 -10.11 15.99
C LEU A 62 -20.45 -10.12 16.79
N ILE A 63 -20.02 -8.97 17.34
CA ILE A 63 -18.84 -8.90 18.22
C ILE A 63 -19.06 -9.76 19.47
N ILE A 64 -20.22 -9.67 20.12
CA ILE A 64 -20.52 -10.45 21.33
C ILE A 64 -20.51 -11.95 20.99
N VAL A 65 -21.23 -12.37 19.94
CA VAL A 65 -21.31 -13.77 19.51
C VAL A 65 -19.95 -14.31 19.05
N GLY A 66 -19.20 -13.52 18.29
CA GLY A 66 -17.86 -13.89 17.84
C GLY A 66 -16.87 -14.00 19.00
N THR A 67 -16.96 -13.11 20.00
CA THR A 67 -16.11 -13.15 21.19
C THR A 67 -16.43 -14.37 22.06
N THR A 68 -17.71 -14.68 22.30
CA THR A 68 -18.08 -15.89 23.07
C THR A 68 -17.64 -17.16 22.34
N ALA A 69 -17.83 -17.23 21.02
CA ALA A 69 -17.34 -18.34 20.22
C ALA A 69 -15.81 -18.47 20.28
N SER A 70 -15.07 -17.35 20.23
CA SER A 70 -13.59 -17.34 20.36
C SER A 70 -13.13 -17.92 21.70
N ILE A 71 -13.80 -17.56 22.79
CA ILE A 71 -13.48 -18.06 24.13
C ILE A 71 -13.76 -19.57 24.24
N ILE A 72 -14.92 -20.02 23.76
CA ILE A 72 -15.29 -21.44 23.79
C ILE A 72 -14.33 -22.25 22.92
N HIS A 73 -14.02 -21.76 21.71
CA HIS A 73 -13.08 -22.42 20.81
C HIS A 73 -11.66 -22.49 21.42
N GLY A 74 -11.22 -21.43 22.09
CA GLY A 74 -9.94 -21.39 22.81
C GLY A 74 -9.85 -22.42 23.94
N ALA A 75 -10.94 -22.67 24.67
CA ALA A 75 -10.99 -23.70 25.70
C ALA A 75 -10.95 -25.14 25.14
N GLY A 76 -11.11 -25.33 23.82
CA GLY A 76 -11.19 -26.65 23.18
C GLY A 76 -9.97 -27.54 23.44
N PHE A 77 -8.75 -27.04 23.22
CA PHE A 77 -7.52 -27.85 23.45
C PHE A 77 -7.27 -28.17 24.94
N PRO A 78 -7.45 -27.23 25.89
CA PRO A 78 -7.47 -27.56 27.31
C PRO A 78 -8.51 -28.63 27.70
N LEU A 79 -9.73 -28.56 27.15
CA LEU A 79 -10.74 -29.59 27.40
C LEU A 79 -10.39 -30.94 26.77
N LEU A 80 -9.75 -30.93 25.59
CA LEU A 80 -9.23 -32.13 24.93
C LEU A 80 -8.20 -32.86 25.81
N SER A 81 -7.41 -32.12 26.60
CA SER A 81 -6.44 -32.72 27.52
C SER A 81 -7.10 -33.59 28.60
N ILE A 82 -8.31 -33.23 29.05
CA ILE A 82 -9.07 -34.01 30.04
C ILE A 82 -9.53 -35.33 29.43
N VAL A 83 -10.02 -35.29 28.20
CA VAL A 83 -10.44 -36.48 27.44
C VAL A 83 -9.24 -37.39 27.22
N LEU A 84 -8.09 -36.82 26.84
CA LEU A 84 -6.85 -37.55 26.61
C LEU A 84 -6.29 -38.19 27.90
N GLY A 85 -6.27 -37.46 29.01
CA GLY A 85 -5.80 -37.99 30.29
C GLY A 85 -6.71 -39.08 30.82
N GLY A 86 -8.03 -38.91 30.74
CA GLY A 86 -8.98 -39.97 31.13
C GLY A 86 -8.84 -41.23 30.26
N MET A 87 -8.69 -41.07 28.95
CA MET A 87 -8.41 -42.20 28.04
C MET A 87 -7.08 -42.89 28.41
N THR A 88 -6.06 -42.11 28.76
CA THR A 88 -4.77 -42.63 29.22
C THR A 88 -4.91 -43.47 30.50
N THR A 89 -5.68 -43.02 31.49
CA THR A 89 -5.96 -43.80 32.71
C THR A 89 -6.54 -45.17 32.36
N ILE A 90 -7.49 -45.23 31.43
CA ILE A 90 -8.13 -46.49 31.01
C ILE A 90 -7.12 -47.43 30.35
N PHE A 91 -6.27 -46.93 29.47
CA PHE A 91 -5.22 -47.75 28.83
C PHE A 91 -4.18 -48.26 29.84
N LEU A 92 -3.79 -47.44 30.83
CA LEU A 92 -2.89 -47.87 31.90
C LEU A 92 -3.53 -48.96 32.79
N ARG A 93 -4.83 -48.84 33.11
CA ARG A 93 -5.57 -49.90 33.81
C ARG A 93 -5.67 -51.18 32.99
N ALA A 94 -5.88 -51.07 31.67
CA ALA A 94 -5.92 -52.21 30.75
C ALA A 94 -4.57 -52.95 30.69
N GLN A 95 -3.44 -52.23 30.65
CA GLN A 95 -2.11 -52.85 30.71
C GLN A 95 -1.89 -53.69 31.97
N ASN A 96 -2.53 -53.33 33.09
CA ASN A 96 -2.45 -54.08 34.34
C ASN A 96 -3.56 -55.14 34.49
N SER A 97 -4.26 -55.49 33.42
CA SER A 97 -5.41 -56.40 33.46
C SER A 97 -5.12 -57.79 32.84
N PRO A 98 -5.73 -58.87 33.37
CA PRO A 98 -5.47 -60.25 32.91
C PRO A 98 -5.84 -60.52 31.46
N PHE A 99 -6.72 -59.72 30.84
CA PHE A 99 -7.12 -59.95 29.45
C PHE A 99 -6.03 -59.56 28.43
N VAL A 100 -5.02 -58.77 28.83
CA VAL A 100 -3.90 -58.35 27.98
C VAL A 100 -2.75 -59.36 28.06
N TRP A 101 -2.39 -59.79 29.26
CA TRP A 101 -1.20 -60.64 29.51
C TRP A 101 -1.53 -62.10 29.87
N GLY A 102 -2.81 -62.43 30.02
CA GLY A 102 -3.28 -63.75 30.44
C GLY A 102 -3.52 -63.89 31.96
N PRO A 103 -4.20 -64.97 32.39
CA PRO A 103 -4.63 -65.17 33.78
C PRO A 103 -3.51 -65.41 34.79
N SER A 104 -2.28 -65.69 34.34
CA SER A 104 -1.09 -65.90 35.17
C SER A 104 -0.32 -64.61 35.52
N PHE A 105 -0.79 -63.46 35.05
CA PHE A 105 -0.14 -62.16 35.27
C PHE A 105 -0.69 -61.48 36.53
N ASN A 106 0.15 -61.38 37.57
CA ASN A 106 -0.24 -60.85 38.89
C ASN A 106 0.57 -59.59 39.22
N ILE A 107 0.24 -58.45 38.59
CA ILE A 107 0.82 -57.13 38.94
C ILE A 107 -0.20 -56.35 39.77
N SER A 108 -0.41 -56.78 41.02
CA SER A 108 -1.02 -55.93 42.04
C SER A 108 -0.01 -54.96 42.68
N ALA A 109 1.29 -55.10 42.35
CA ALA A 109 2.39 -54.34 42.93
C ALA A 109 2.58 -52.92 42.33
N ALA A 110 1.88 -52.61 41.24
CA ALA A 110 2.00 -51.31 40.58
C ALA A 110 1.07 -50.24 41.16
N GLY A 111 0.09 -50.54 42.01
CA GLY A 111 -0.83 -49.51 42.55
C GLY A 111 -1.89 -48.98 41.57
N VAL A 112 -2.07 -49.63 40.40
CA VAL A 112 -3.13 -49.29 39.44
C VAL A 112 -4.17 -50.41 39.42
N PRO A 113 -5.47 -50.12 39.63
CA PRO A 113 -6.49 -51.15 39.66
C PRO A 113 -6.76 -51.74 38.27
N PRO A 114 -6.87 -53.08 38.13
CA PRO A 114 -7.24 -53.70 36.86
C PRO A 114 -8.66 -53.29 36.43
N ILE A 115 -8.97 -53.48 35.15
CA ILE A 115 -10.26 -53.17 34.53
C ILE A 115 -10.78 -54.41 33.79
N SER A 116 -12.09 -54.62 33.83
CA SER A 116 -12.73 -55.69 33.06
C SER A 116 -12.77 -55.35 31.57
N ARG A 117 -12.84 -56.36 30.70
CA ARG A 117 -12.92 -56.13 29.24
C ARG A 117 -14.18 -55.35 28.85
N GLU A 118 -15.31 -55.64 29.49
CA GLU A 118 -16.58 -54.94 29.23
C GLU A 118 -16.52 -53.47 29.65
N GLU A 119 -15.94 -53.18 30.82
CA GLU A 119 -15.75 -51.80 31.30
C GLU A 119 -14.77 -51.04 30.40
N PHE A 120 -13.67 -51.69 29.97
CA PHE A 120 -12.72 -51.10 29.03
C PHE A 120 -13.37 -50.71 27.69
N ASP A 121 -14.11 -51.63 27.08
CA ASP A 121 -14.77 -51.38 25.79
C ASP A 121 -15.82 -50.25 25.92
N ALA A 122 -16.62 -50.24 27.00
CA ALA A 122 -17.60 -49.19 27.25
C ALA A 122 -16.95 -47.80 27.46
N GLU A 123 -15.85 -47.75 28.21
CA GLU A 123 -15.11 -46.54 28.49
C GLU A 123 -14.41 -45.98 27.25
N VAL A 124 -13.75 -46.82 26.45
CA VAL A 124 -13.11 -46.40 25.19
C VAL A 124 -14.13 -45.81 24.23
N VAL A 125 -15.32 -46.41 24.11
CA VAL A 125 -16.41 -45.86 23.29
C VAL A 125 -16.86 -44.50 23.83
N ARG A 126 -17.02 -44.36 25.15
CA ARG A 126 -17.40 -43.09 25.79
C ARG A 126 -16.41 -41.95 25.50
N TYR A 127 -15.12 -42.18 25.69
CA TYR A 127 -14.10 -41.16 25.41
C TYR A 127 -13.98 -40.88 23.90
N SER A 128 -14.15 -41.88 23.04
CA SER A 128 -14.21 -41.67 21.59
C SER A 128 -15.38 -40.77 21.18
N LEU A 129 -16.55 -40.92 21.82
CA LEU A 129 -17.69 -40.01 21.62
C LEU A 129 -17.40 -38.59 22.12
N TYR A 130 -16.66 -38.43 23.21
CA TYR A 130 -16.22 -37.10 23.68
C TYR A 130 -15.27 -36.42 22.69
N TYR A 131 -14.32 -37.15 22.08
CA TYR A 131 -13.49 -36.61 20.99
C TYR A 131 -14.34 -36.11 19.82
N LEU A 132 -15.35 -36.89 19.40
CA LEU A 132 -16.25 -36.51 18.31
C LEU A 132 -17.07 -35.27 18.66
N LEU A 133 -17.70 -35.25 19.84
CA LEU A 133 -18.50 -34.11 20.32
C LEU A 133 -17.69 -32.83 20.42
N LEU A 134 -16.47 -32.92 20.98
CA LEU A 134 -15.58 -31.77 21.08
C LEU A 134 -15.12 -31.29 19.70
N GLY A 135 -14.81 -32.21 18.77
CA GLY A 135 -14.48 -31.87 17.39
C GLY A 135 -15.60 -31.13 16.66
N VAL A 136 -16.85 -31.59 16.81
CA VAL A 136 -18.04 -30.91 16.27
C VAL A 136 -18.25 -29.54 16.91
N ALA A 137 -18.09 -29.43 18.24
CA ALA A 137 -18.19 -28.16 18.94
C ALA A 137 -17.11 -27.16 18.50
N MET A 138 -15.86 -27.63 18.33
CA MET A 138 -14.74 -26.82 17.84
C MET A 138 -14.96 -26.36 16.40
N LEU A 139 -15.53 -27.20 15.53
CA LEU A 139 -15.89 -26.83 14.15
C LEU A 139 -16.93 -25.71 14.12
N ILE A 140 -18.02 -25.86 14.88
CA ILE A 140 -19.11 -24.87 14.93
C ILE A 140 -18.60 -23.54 15.51
N THR A 141 -17.87 -23.59 16.63
CA THR A 141 -17.37 -22.39 17.30
C THR A 141 -16.31 -21.67 16.47
N SER A 142 -15.41 -22.40 15.78
CA SER A 142 -14.44 -21.82 14.86
C SER A 142 -15.11 -21.08 13.70
N TYR A 143 -16.14 -21.69 13.09
CA TYR A 143 -16.90 -21.05 12.02
C TYR A 143 -17.60 -19.76 12.49
N ILE A 144 -18.32 -19.82 13.62
CA ILE A 144 -19.02 -18.65 14.18
C ILE A 144 -18.01 -17.54 14.53
N GLN A 145 -16.89 -17.90 15.16
CA GLN A 145 -15.82 -16.96 15.49
C GLN A 145 -15.35 -16.18 14.25
N ILE A 146 -14.87 -16.88 13.22
CA ILE A 146 -14.27 -16.25 12.05
C ILE A 146 -15.35 -15.48 11.25
N ALA A 147 -16.53 -16.09 11.05
CA ALA A 147 -17.60 -15.46 10.28
C ALA A 147 -18.10 -14.16 10.92
N CYS A 148 -18.27 -14.12 12.24
CA CYS A 148 -18.72 -12.91 12.93
C CYS A 148 -17.67 -11.79 12.89
N TRP A 149 -16.41 -12.10 13.20
CA TRP A 149 -15.34 -11.09 13.23
C TRP A 149 -15.03 -10.54 11.86
N GLU A 150 -14.96 -11.39 10.82
CA GLU A 150 -14.72 -10.88 9.46
C GLU A 150 -15.90 -10.10 8.89
N SER A 151 -17.14 -10.51 9.20
CA SER A 151 -18.31 -9.73 8.80
C SER A 151 -18.29 -8.32 9.41
N VAL A 152 -17.88 -8.19 10.67
CA VAL A 152 -17.76 -6.89 11.35
C VAL A 152 -16.63 -6.06 10.75
N ALA A 153 -15.46 -6.66 10.51
CA ALA A 153 -14.30 -5.98 9.95
C ALA A 153 -14.60 -5.44 8.54
N GLU A 154 -15.26 -6.23 7.69
CA GLU A 154 -15.62 -5.82 6.32
C GLU A 154 -16.67 -4.69 6.32
N ARG A 155 -17.73 -4.81 7.12
CA ARG A 155 -18.77 -3.76 7.27
C ARG A 155 -18.19 -2.45 7.78
N LEU A 156 -17.34 -2.53 8.78
CA LEU A 156 -16.66 -1.37 9.33
C LEU A 156 -15.75 -0.71 8.29
N THR A 157 -14.93 -1.51 7.60
CA THR A 157 -14.00 -1.02 6.58
C THR A 157 -14.72 -0.38 5.40
N HIS A 158 -15.83 -0.97 4.95
CA HIS A 158 -16.70 -0.41 3.91
C HIS A 158 -17.23 0.97 4.30
N ASN A 159 -17.76 1.11 5.52
CA ASN A 159 -18.24 2.39 6.04
C ASN A 159 -17.11 3.40 6.20
N LEU A 160 -15.93 2.97 6.65
CA LEU A 160 -14.75 3.84 6.78
C LEU A 160 -14.26 4.33 5.43
N ARG A 161 -14.18 3.47 4.39
CA ARG A 161 -13.78 3.84 3.03
C ARG A 161 -14.63 5.00 2.48
N LYS A 162 -15.95 4.90 2.59
CA LYS A 162 -16.88 5.95 2.13
C LYS A 162 -16.72 7.25 2.92
N ASN A 163 -16.74 7.16 4.25
CA ASN A 163 -16.66 8.33 5.11
C ASN A 163 -15.28 9.01 5.03
N TYR A 164 -14.22 8.25 4.82
CA TYR A 164 -12.85 8.78 4.71
C TYR A 164 -12.68 9.59 3.44
N LEU A 165 -13.10 9.09 2.28
CA LEU A 165 -13.08 9.88 1.05
C LEU A 165 -13.96 11.12 1.17
N LYS A 166 -15.16 10.99 1.76
CA LYS A 166 -16.04 12.13 2.03
C LYS A 166 -15.34 13.19 2.87
N ALA A 167 -14.63 12.79 3.93
CA ALA A 167 -13.91 13.70 4.81
C ALA A 167 -12.73 14.38 4.11
N ILE A 168 -12.00 13.67 3.24
CA ILE A 168 -10.92 14.25 2.41
C ILE A 168 -11.49 15.30 1.47
N LEU A 169 -12.51 14.96 0.67
CA LEU A 169 -13.11 15.87 -0.31
C LEU A 169 -13.82 17.07 0.34
N ARG A 170 -14.13 17.00 1.64
CA ARG A 170 -14.67 18.11 2.42
C ARG A 170 -13.60 19.13 2.85
N GLN A 171 -12.32 18.75 2.93
CA GLN A 171 -11.27 19.65 3.41
C GLN A 171 -11.06 20.88 2.51
N GLU A 172 -10.57 21.96 3.10
CA GLU A 172 -10.20 23.20 2.40
C GLU A 172 -8.92 23.04 1.58
N ILE A 173 -8.73 23.85 0.53
CA ILE A 173 -7.55 23.76 -0.35
C ILE A 173 -6.24 24.04 0.43
N ALA A 174 -6.29 24.92 1.42
CA ALA A 174 -5.19 25.17 2.36
C ALA A 174 -4.70 23.92 3.11
N TRP A 175 -5.55 22.92 3.30
CA TRP A 175 -5.17 21.64 3.91
C TRP A 175 -4.41 20.76 2.92
N PHE A 176 -4.84 20.72 1.66
CA PHE A 176 -4.16 19.99 0.58
C PHE A 176 -2.79 20.57 0.26
N ASP A 177 -2.62 21.89 0.37
CA ASP A 177 -1.32 22.54 0.22
C ASP A 177 -0.26 21.99 1.20
N LYS A 178 -0.68 21.54 2.40
CA LYS A 178 0.23 20.96 3.41
C LYS A 178 0.41 19.45 3.28
N MET A 179 -0.44 18.78 2.53
CA MET A 179 -0.52 17.32 2.45
C MET A 179 -0.07 16.83 1.08
N GLN A 180 0.74 15.78 1.05
CA GLN A 180 1.07 15.12 -0.22
C GLN A 180 -0.12 14.25 -0.65
N THR A 181 -0.70 14.54 -1.82
CA THR A 181 -1.93 13.88 -2.34
C THR A 181 -1.78 12.36 -2.44
N GLY A 182 -0.64 11.86 -2.91
CA GLY A 182 -0.37 10.41 -3.02
C GLY A 182 -0.40 9.66 -1.68
N ASN A 183 -0.09 10.33 -0.56
CA ASN A 183 -0.20 9.71 0.76
C ASN A 183 -1.66 9.56 1.21
N LEU A 184 -2.59 10.38 0.69
CA LEU A 184 -4.00 10.31 1.06
C LEU A 184 -4.72 9.15 0.36
N THR A 185 -4.36 8.91 -0.90
CA THR A 185 -4.91 7.80 -1.71
C THR A 185 -4.36 6.47 -1.23
N ALA A 186 -3.06 6.38 -0.93
CA ALA A 186 -2.45 5.20 -0.33
C ALA A 186 -3.07 4.85 1.03
N ARG A 187 -3.51 5.82 1.83
CA ARG A 187 -4.21 5.56 3.11
C ARG A 187 -5.59 4.91 2.92
N LEU A 188 -6.26 5.25 1.83
CA LEU A 188 -7.60 4.73 1.52
C LEU A 188 -7.54 3.25 1.09
N THR A 189 -6.42 2.80 0.54
CA THR A 189 -6.15 1.39 0.25
C THR A 189 -5.46 0.70 1.43
N ASP A 190 -4.24 1.12 1.77
CA ASP A 190 -3.32 0.34 2.60
C ASP A 190 -3.65 0.45 4.09
N ASP A 191 -3.91 1.66 4.59
CA ASP A 191 -4.18 1.85 6.01
C ASP A 191 -5.55 1.32 6.41
N LEU A 192 -6.57 1.45 5.55
CA LEU A 192 -7.88 0.84 5.78
C LEU A 192 -7.83 -0.69 5.69
N GLU A 193 -6.98 -1.26 4.83
CA GLU A 193 -6.75 -2.70 4.78
C GLU A 193 -6.07 -3.22 6.06
N ARG A 194 -5.06 -2.51 6.58
CA ARG A 194 -4.44 -2.84 7.88
C ARG A 194 -5.45 -2.78 9.02
N VAL A 195 -6.39 -1.83 8.98
CA VAL A 195 -7.47 -1.73 9.96
C VAL A 195 -8.40 -2.94 9.88
N ARG A 196 -8.75 -3.38 8.66
CA ARG A 196 -9.55 -4.58 8.41
C ARG A 196 -8.88 -5.84 8.97
N GLU A 197 -7.63 -6.09 8.58
CA GLU A 197 -6.86 -7.26 9.03
C GLU A 197 -6.71 -7.31 10.55
N GLY A 198 -6.41 -6.18 11.20
CA GLY A 198 -6.20 -6.16 12.65
C GLY A 198 -7.48 -6.32 13.47
N LEU A 199 -8.65 -5.94 12.93
CA LEU A 199 -9.95 -6.04 13.62
C LEU A 199 -10.76 -7.27 13.22
N GLY A 200 -10.39 -7.94 12.13
CA GLY A 200 -11.00 -9.19 11.66
C GLY A 200 -10.47 -10.40 12.41
N ASP A 201 -9.96 -11.38 11.66
CA ASP A 201 -9.50 -12.66 12.17
C ASP A 201 -8.46 -12.53 13.31
N LYS A 202 -7.50 -11.60 13.22
CA LYS A 202 -6.39 -11.47 14.18
C LYS A 202 -6.86 -11.14 15.58
N LEU A 203 -7.88 -10.29 15.74
CA LEU A 203 -8.43 -9.97 17.05
C LEU A 203 -9.16 -11.17 17.65
N SER A 204 -9.90 -11.92 16.84
CA SER A 204 -10.55 -13.16 17.27
C SER A 204 -9.54 -14.22 17.72
N LEU A 205 -8.46 -14.41 16.94
CA LEU A 205 -7.39 -15.36 17.23
C LEU A 205 -6.63 -14.95 18.49
N PHE A 206 -6.41 -13.65 18.72
CA PHE A 206 -5.81 -13.16 19.95
C PHE A 206 -6.66 -13.53 21.18
N ILE A 207 -7.98 -13.31 21.12
CA ILE A 207 -8.93 -13.66 22.19
C ILE A 207 -8.94 -15.17 22.43
N GLN A 208 -9.01 -15.97 21.35
CA GLN A 208 -8.97 -17.44 21.42
C GLN A 208 -7.69 -17.93 22.10
N MET A 209 -6.53 -17.41 21.69
CA MET A 209 -5.24 -17.81 22.24
C MET A 209 -5.11 -17.44 23.72
N LEU A 210 -5.63 -16.27 24.12
CA LEU A 210 -5.69 -15.86 25.53
C LEU A 210 -6.65 -16.76 26.33
N ALA A 211 -7.81 -17.11 25.77
CA ALA A 211 -8.76 -18.03 26.40
C ALA A 211 -8.16 -19.42 26.57
N SER A 212 -7.42 -19.92 25.57
CA SER A 212 -6.70 -21.20 25.66
C SER A 212 -5.62 -21.17 26.75
N PHE A 213 -4.90 -20.05 26.91
CA PHE A 213 -3.94 -19.88 28.00
C PHE A 213 -4.64 -19.97 29.36
N VAL A 214 -5.69 -19.17 29.57
CA VAL A 214 -6.42 -19.14 30.85
C VAL A 214 -7.07 -20.50 31.15
N ALA A 215 -7.75 -21.09 30.17
CA ALA A 215 -8.39 -22.40 30.33
C ALA A 215 -7.37 -23.53 30.57
N GLY A 216 -6.21 -23.49 29.90
CA GLY A 216 -5.12 -24.46 30.09
C GLY A 216 -4.62 -24.49 31.54
N PHE A 217 -4.38 -23.31 32.12
CA PHE A 217 -3.97 -23.21 33.52
C PHE A 217 -5.10 -23.52 34.50
N ILE A 218 -6.34 -23.12 34.23
CA ILE A 218 -7.50 -23.49 35.07
C ILE A 218 -7.62 -25.01 35.16
N VAL A 219 -7.61 -25.71 34.01
CA VAL A 219 -7.63 -27.18 33.98
C VAL A 219 -6.43 -27.74 34.73
N GLY A 220 -5.22 -27.24 34.48
CA GLY A 220 -4.02 -27.67 35.21
C GLY A 220 -4.18 -27.57 36.73
N PHE A 221 -4.59 -26.41 37.24
CA PHE A 221 -4.72 -26.16 38.68
C PHE A 221 -5.82 -27.01 39.34
N ILE A 222 -6.91 -27.30 38.61
CA ILE A 222 -7.99 -28.17 39.10
C ILE A 222 -7.51 -29.62 39.28
N TYR A 223 -6.74 -30.15 38.33
CA TYR A 223 -6.30 -31.55 38.37
C TYR A 223 -5.07 -31.75 39.26
N ASN A 224 -4.04 -30.90 39.13
CA ASN A 224 -2.89 -30.91 40.03
C ASN A 224 -2.20 -29.54 40.08
N TRP A 225 -2.39 -28.83 41.19
CA TRP A 225 -1.82 -27.50 41.38
C TRP A 225 -0.30 -27.50 41.53
N GLN A 226 0.31 -28.56 42.08
CA GLN A 226 1.76 -28.65 42.32
C GLN A 226 2.53 -28.77 40.99
N MET A 227 2.14 -29.70 40.12
CA MET A 227 2.70 -29.86 38.79
C MET A 227 2.45 -28.63 37.92
N SER A 228 1.26 -28.03 38.05
CA SER A 228 0.92 -26.79 37.32
C SER A 228 1.80 -25.61 37.71
N LEU A 229 2.15 -25.45 39.00
CA LEU A 229 3.09 -24.40 39.44
C LEU A 229 4.49 -24.59 38.87
N ILE A 230 4.97 -25.83 38.79
CA ILE A 230 6.28 -26.14 38.20
C ILE A 230 6.29 -25.81 36.72
N MET A 231 5.23 -26.20 35.99
CA MET A 231 5.08 -25.87 34.57
C MET A 231 4.90 -24.36 34.33
N LEU A 232 4.21 -23.67 35.26
CA LEU A 232 4.07 -22.22 35.23
C LEU A 232 5.44 -21.52 35.29
N LEU A 233 6.43 -22.05 36.03
CA LEU A 233 7.77 -21.46 36.13
C LEU A 233 8.46 -21.33 34.76
N PHE A 234 8.25 -22.29 33.85
CA PHE A 234 8.83 -22.27 32.51
C PHE A 234 8.09 -21.34 31.55
N THR A 235 6.85 -20.95 31.87
CA THR A 235 6.03 -20.12 30.99
C THR A 235 6.58 -18.71 30.82
N PRO A 236 6.93 -17.94 31.88
CA PRO A 236 7.62 -16.66 31.75
C PRO A 236 8.95 -16.78 31.01
N LEU A 237 9.68 -17.88 31.16
CA LEU A 237 10.95 -18.10 30.47
C LEU A 237 10.75 -18.26 28.96
N LEU A 238 9.75 -19.04 28.54
CA LEU A 238 9.35 -19.18 27.13
C LEU A 238 8.82 -17.86 26.55
N MET A 239 8.07 -17.10 27.34
CA MET A 239 7.60 -15.77 26.94
C MET A 239 8.76 -14.80 26.74
N LEU A 240 9.70 -14.75 27.69
CA LEU A 240 10.88 -13.90 27.61
C LEU A 240 11.75 -14.29 26.40
N ALA A 241 11.95 -15.59 26.17
CA ALA A 241 12.64 -16.11 24.99
C ALA A 241 12.00 -15.61 23.70
N SER A 242 10.68 -15.79 23.57
CA SER A 242 9.90 -15.39 22.39
C SER A 242 9.91 -13.87 22.19
N PHE A 243 9.80 -13.10 23.27
CA PHE A 243 9.86 -11.64 23.24
C PHE A 243 11.23 -11.12 22.81
N LEU A 244 12.32 -11.64 23.40
CA LEU A 244 13.68 -11.26 23.04
C LEU A 244 13.97 -11.61 21.59
N MET A 245 13.57 -12.80 21.14
CA MET A 245 13.69 -13.22 19.75
C MET A 245 12.93 -12.27 18.81
N ALA A 246 11.67 -11.95 19.10
CA ALA A 246 10.86 -11.04 18.28
C ALA A 246 11.44 -9.63 18.23
N LYS A 247 11.90 -9.11 19.38
CA LYS A 247 12.55 -7.80 19.49
C LYS A 247 13.83 -7.74 18.67
N THR A 248 14.74 -8.71 18.86
CA THR A 248 15.99 -8.76 18.10
C THR A 248 15.73 -8.96 16.61
N ALA A 249 14.77 -9.79 16.21
CA ALA A 249 14.40 -9.96 14.82
C ALA A 249 13.90 -8.65 14.19
N SER A 250 13.05 -7.90 14.91
CA SER A 250 12.53 -6.60 14.45
C SER A 250 13.65 -5.55 14.33
N GLU A 251 14.47 -5.38 15.36
CA GLU A 251 15.57 -4.41 15.38
C GLU A 251 16.60 -4.71 14.28
N ARG A 252 17.00 -5.98 14.14
CA ARG A 252 17.97 -6.39 13.12
C ARG A 252 17.41 -6.27 11.70
N THR A 253 16.13 -6.54 11.50
CA THR A 253 15.48 -6.33 10.20
C THR A 253 15.44 -4.85 9.84
N HIS A 254 15.17 -3.97 10.81
CA HIS A 254 15.23 -2.53 10.58
C HIS A 254 16.63 -2.07 10.17
N VAL A 255 17.67 -2.51 10.90
CA VAL A 255 19.08 -2.17 10.54
C VAL A 255 19.47 -2.73 9.17
N GLU A 256 19.05 -3.95 8.83
CA GLU A 256 19.27 -4.51 7.49
C GLU A 256 18.58 -3.67 6.40
N GLN A 257 17.33 -3.25 6.63
CA GLN A 257 16.58 -2.40 5.70
C GLN A 257 17.25 -1.04 5.50
N THR A 258 17.77 -0.40 6.56
CA THR A 258 18.46 0.89 6.43
C THR A 258 19.77 0.76 5.65
N LYS A 259 20.53 -0.33 5.82
CA LYS A 259 21.73 -0.61 5.02
C LYS A 259 21.40 -0.83 3.54
N TYR A 260 20.36 -1.61 3.25
CA TYR A 260 19.91 -1.82 1.87
C TYR A 260 19.25 -0.58 1.25
N ALA A 261 18.70 0.34 2.04
CA ALA A 261 18.19 1.62 1.54
C ALA A 261 19.30 2.48 0.92
N VAL A 262 20.53 2.40 1.44
CA VAL A 262 21.70 3.07 0.82
C VAL A 262 21.98 2.50 -0.57
N ALA A 263 21.97 1.18 -0.72
CA ALA A 263 22.11 0.54 -2.03
C ALA A 263 20.95 0.91 -2.97
N GLY A 264 19.71 0.96 -2.44
CA GLY A 264 18.53 1.41 -3.17
C GLY A 264 18.66 2.85 -3.69
N GLY A 265 19.15 3.77 -2.85
CA GLY A 265 19.40 5.16 -3.23
C GLY A 265 20.45 5.30 -4.32
N ILE A 266 21.55 4.51 -4.27
CA ILE A 266 22.55 4.46 -5.35
C ILE A 266 21.91 4.01 -6.66
N ALA A 267 21.09 2.95 -6.62
CA ALA A 267 20.42 2.45 -7.81
C ALA A 267 19.43 3.48 -8.38
N GLU A 268 18.67 4.17 -7.53
CA GLU A 268 17.74 5.23 -7.93
C GLU A 268 18.45 6.44 -8.55
N GLU A 269 19.52 6.93 -7.93
CA GLU A 269 20.37 8.00 -8.46
C GLU A 269 20.93 7.61 -9.85
N THR A 270 21.42 6.38 -9.97
CA THR A 270 22.01 5.87 -11.22
C THR A 270 20.97 5.71 -12.33
N PHE A 271 19.80 5.14 -12.03
CA PHE A 271 18.76 4.91 -13.04
C PHE A 271 18.04 6.21 -13.44
N SER A 272 17.81 7.12 -12.50
CA SER A 272 17.25 8.46 -12.80
C SER A 272 18.17 9.29 -13.69
N SER A 273 19.49 9.12 -13.53
CA SER A 273 20.51 9.84 -14.27
C SER A 273 21.25 8.96 -15.29
N ILE A 274 20.61 7.90 -15.80
CA ILE A 274 21.29 6.89 -16.61
C ILE A 274 21.96 7.48 -17.86
N ARG A 275 21.33 8.46 -18.51
CA ARG A 275 21.92 9.15 -19.67
C ARG A 275 23.23 9.85 -19.32
N THR A 276 23.28 10.50 -18.15
CA THR A 276 24.48 11.17 -17.63
C THR A 276 25.58 10.17 -17.28
N VAL A 277 25.22 9.07 -16.62
CA VAL A 277 26.16 8.00 -16.25
C VAL A 277 26.78 7.36 -17.49
N LEU A 278 25.97 7.09 -18.52
CA LEU A 278 26.45 6.58 -19.80
C LEU A 278 27.33 7.61 -20.53
N SER A 279 26.95 8.90 -20.56
CA SER A 279 27.74 9.94 -21.23
C SER A 279 29.10 10.19 -20.58
N LEU A 280 29.20 10.00 -19.25
CA LEU A 280 30.44 10.15 -18.49
C LEU A 280 31.26 8.85 -18.40
N ASN A 281 30.79 7.76 -19.00
CA ASN A 281 31.40 6.43 -18.91
C ASN A 281 31.57 5.95 -17.45
N GLY A 282 30.60 6.31 -16.58
CA GLY A 282 30.63 6.08 -15.14
C GLY A 282 30.11 4.72 -14.67
N GLN A 283 29.74 3.81 -15.57
CA GLN A 283 29.06 2.55 -15.24
C GLN A 283 29.88 1.69 -14.27
N HIS A 284 31.20 1.59 -14.47
CA HIS A 284 32.08 0.81 -13.59
C HIS A 284 32.25 1.43 -12.20
N GLN A 285 32.17 2.75 -12.09
CA GLN A 285 32.26 3.45 -10.81
C GLN A 285 30.98 3.23 -9.99
N GLU A 286 29.81 3.40 -10.61
CA GLU A 286 28.53 3.14 -9.94
C GLU A 286 28.36 1.67 -9.57
N LEU A 287 28.83 0.74 -10.41
CA LEU A 287 28.80 -0.69 -10.11
C LEU A 287 29.63 -1.05 -8.87
N ARG A 288 30.83 -0.46 -8.70
CA ARG A 288 31.65 -0.66 -7.49
C ARG A 288 31.01 -0.05 -6.25
N ARG A 289 30.46 1.17 -6.37
CA ARG A 289 29.73 1.85 -5.28
C ARG A 289 28.53 1.02 -4.82
N TYR A 290 27.79 0.46 -5.76
CA TYR A 290 26.65 -0.42 -5.48
C TYR A 290 27.08 -1.74 -4.83
N GLU A 291 28.15 -2.39 -5.31
CA GLU A 291 28.65 -3.64 -4.72
C GLU A 291 29.11 -3.47 -3.27
N ALA A 292 29.81 -2.38 -2.96
CA ALA A 292 30.24 -2.07 -1.59
C ALA A 292 29.05 -1.92 -0.65
N ALA A 293 28.00 -1.21 -1.08
CA ALA A 293 26.77 -1.05 -0.31
C ALA A 293 26.00 -2.37 -0.12
N LEU A 294 25.98 -3.24 -1.15
CA LEU A 294 25.38 -4.56 -1.05
C LEU A 294 26.14 -5.47 -0.07
N GLU A 295 27.47 -5.39 -0.03
CA GLU A 295 28.28 -6.21 0.88
C GLU A 295 28.06 -5.82 2.35
N ASP A 296 27.97 -4.53 2.65
CA ASP A 296 27.63 -4.03 3.99
C ASP A 296 26.21 -4.48 4.43
N GLY A 297 25.24 -4.41 3.51
CA GLY A 297 23.90 -4.97 3.72
C GLY A 297 23.92 -6.48 3.98
N ARG A 298 24.70 -7.24 3.20
CA ARG A 298 24.85 -8.70 3.35
C ARG A 298 25.43 -9.07 4.71
N GLN A 299 26.53 -8.43 5.14
CA GLN A 299 27.18 -8.73 6.42
C GLN A 299 26.25 -8.46 7.61
N THR A 300 25.51 -7.35 7.56
CA THR A 300 24.48 -7.02 8.55
C THR A 300 23.36 -8.07 8.55
N GLY A 301 22.89 -8.48 7.38
CA GLY A 301 21.85 -9.49 7.20
C GLY A 301 22.25 -10.87 7.74
N LEU A 302 23.51 -11.28 7.63
CA LEU A 302 23.99 -12.55 8.18
C LEU A 302 23.88 -12.62 9.70
N LEU A 303 24.23 -11.53 10.39
CA LEU A 303 24.19 -11.49 11.85
C LEU A 303 22.77 -11.70 12.39
N LYS A 304 21.74 -11.25 11.65
CA LYS A 304 20.32 -11.52 11.97
C LYS A 304 20.03 -13.01 12.09
N TYR A 305 20.52 -13.83 11.17
CA TYR A 305 20.25 -15.28 11.16
C TYR A 305 20.92 -16.03 12.32
N ILE A 306 22.08 -15.54 12.80
CA ILE A 306 22.73 -16.07 14.00
C ILE A 306 21.85 -15.82 15.23
N TYR A 307 21.38 -14.58 15.42
CA TYR A 307 20.49 -14.25 16.53
C TYR A 307 19.16 -15.02 16.46
N MET A 308 18.58 -15.15 15.27
CA MET A 308 17.36 -15.95 15.09
C MET A 308 17.59 -17.42 15.43
N GLY A 309 18.68 -18.02 14.95
CA GLY A 309 19.03 -19.41 15.24
C GLY A 309 19.22 -19.67 16.74
N LEU A 310 19.95 -18.78 17.44
CA LEU A 310 20.12 -18.85 18.89
C LEU A 310 18.79 -18.68 19.64
N GLY A 311 17.93 -17.76 19.21
CA GLY A 311 16.61 -17.56 19.78
C GLY A 311 15.72 -18.81 19.66
N PHE A 312 15.66 -19.41 18.46
CA PHE A 312 14.91 -20.66 18.24
C PHE A 312 15.47 -21.82 19.07
N ALA A 313 16.79 -21.96 19.15
CA ALA A 313 17.44 -22.97 19.96
C ALA A 313 17.15 -22.82 21.46
N PHE A 314 17.17 -21.59 21.98
CA PHE A 314 16.85 -21.31 23.37
C PHE A 314 15.39 -21.68 23.69
N THR A 315 14.43 -21.24 22.87
CA THR A 315 13.01 -21.59 23.03
C THR A 315 12.79 -23.11 22.96
N ALA A 316 13.42 -23.78 22.00
CA ALA A 316 13.35 -25.23 21.87
C ALA A 316 13.90 -25.93 23.13
N LEU A 317 15.09 -25.57 23.59
CA LEU A 317 15.73 -26.18 24.75
C LEU A 317 14.89 -25.97 26.02
N THR A 318 14.40 -24.76 26.26
CA THR A 318 13.50 -24.49 27.39
C THR A 318 12.24 -25.35 27.35
N THR A 319 11.67 -25.54 26.16
CA THR A 319 10.48 -26.37 25.97
C THR A 319 10.76 -27.83 26.36
N TYR A 320 11.83 -28.44 25.86
CA TYR A 320 12.16 -29.83 26.17
C TYR A 320 12.63 -30.04 27.62
N ILE A 321 13.31 -29.05 28.22
CA ILE A 321 13.62 -29.08 29.66
C ILE A 321 12.33 -29.04 30.48
N SER A 322 11.36 -28.22 30.08
CA SER A 322 10.06 -28.19 30.77
C SER A 322 9.37 -29.56 30.72
N TYR A 323 9.46 -30.29 29.61
CA TYR A 323 8.91 -31.64 29.50
C TYR A 323 9.63 -32.65 30.40
N ALA A 324 10.97 -32.61 30.42
CA ALA A 324 11.78 -33.45 31.29
C ALA A 324 11.41 -33.25 32.76
N VAL A 325 11.31 -31.99 33.20
CA VAL A 325 10.94 -31.66 34.59
C VAL A 325 9.50 -32.05 34.90
N ALA A 326 8.57 -31.88 33.95
CA ALA A 326 7.17 -32.27 34.11
C ALA A 326 7.00 -33.77 34.36
N PHE A 327 7.61 -34.61 33.53
CA PHE A 327 7.48 -36.07 33.67
C PHE A 327 8.29 -36.61 34.85
N TRP A 328 9.47 -36.05 35.13
CA TRP A 328 10.22 -36.38 36.34
C TRP A 328 9.45 -36.04 37.61
N PHE A 329 8.80 -34.87 37.65
CA PHE A 329 7.97 -34.51 38.80
C PHE A 329 6.68 -35.34 38.85
N GLY A 330 6.07 -35.63 37.71
CA GLY A 330 4.92 -36.53 37.60
C GLY A 330 5.21 -37.92 38.18
N SER A 331 6.41 -38.47 37.95
CA SER A 331 6.82 -39.73 38.55
C SER A 331 6.92 -39.65 40.09
N ARG A 332 7.37 -38.50 40.62
CA ARG A 332 7.40 -38.26 42.07
C ARG A 332 6.01 -38.21 42.70
N LEU A 333 5.02 -37.63 42.01
CA LEU A 333 3.63 -37.63 42.47
C LEU A 333 3.08 -39.06 42.63
N ILE A 334 3.39 -39.95 41.67
CA ILE A 334 3.00 -41.36 41.73
C ILE A 334 3.70 -42.11 42.88
N ILE A 335 4.95 -41.76 43.19
CA ILE A 335 5.70 -42.38 44.30
C ILE A 335 5.18 -41.90 45.65
N TRP A 336 4.77 -40.63 45.77
CA TRP A 336 4.26 -40.06 47.01
C TRP A 336 2.83 -40.51 47.32
N ASP A 337 2.01 -40.72 46.30
CA ASP A 337 0.63 -41.20 46.42
C ASP A 337 0.39 -42.35 45.44
N VAL A 338 0.23 -43.56 45.98
CA VAL A 338 0.10 -44.79 45.20
C VAL A 338 -1.24 -44.86 44.46
N ASP A 339 -2.29 -44.27 45.04
CA ASP A 339 -3.64 -44.24 44.47
C ASP A 339 -3.82 -43.06 43.49
N PHE A 340 -2.75 -42.33 43.20
CA PHE A 340 -2.76 -41.18 42.32
C PHE A 340 -3.18 -41.56 40.88
N ASP A 341 -4.18 -40.85 40.35
CA ASP A 341 -4.62 -41.04 38.97
C ASP A 341 -3.54 -40.61 37.97
N ARG A 342 -2.85 -41.60 37.39
CA ARG A 342 -1.72 -41.40 36.49
C ARG A 342 -2.09 -40.63 35.21
N GLY A 343 -3.34 -40.74 34.74
CA GLY A 343 -3.80 -39.99 33.57
C GLY A 343 -3.88 -38.49 33.81
N SER A 344 -4.08 -38.06 35.06
CA SER A 344 -4.12 -36.64 35.43
C SER A 344 -2.81 -35.90 35.15
N ILE A 345 -1.65 -36.58 35.20
CA ILE A 345 -0.35 -36.02 34.80
C ILE A 345 -0.38 -35.58 33.33
N PHE A 346 -0.95 -36.41 32.46
CA PHE A 346 -1.08 -36.08 31.03
C PHE A 346 -2.11 -34.97 30.80
N THR A 347 -3.22 -34.96 31.53
CA THR A 347 -4.18 -33.85 31.52
C THR A 347 -3.48 -32.53 31.82
N VAL A 348 -2.76 -32.46 32.95
CA VAL A 348 -2.06 -31.24 33.38
C VAL A 348 -0.97 -30.85 32.39
N PHE A 349 -0.17 -31.82 31.94
CA PHE A 349 0.89 -31.59 30.95
C PHE A 349 0.36 -30.95 29.66
N PHE A 350 -0.65 -31.55 29.02
CA PHE A 350 -1.18 -31.02 27.76
C PHE A 350 -2.02 -29.74 27.95
N ALA A 351 -2.76 -29.61 29.05
CA ALA A 351 -3.52 -28.40 29.34
C ALA A 351 -2.59 -27.18 29.49
N VAL A 352 -1.56 -27.31 30.34
CA VAL A 352 -0.62 -26.23 30.59
C VAL A 352 0.25 -25.96 29.37
N MET A 353 0.75 -27.00 28.70
CA MET A 353 1.55 -26.84 27.48
C MET A 353 0.78 -26.15 26.36
N SER A 354 -0.46 -26.59 26.06
CA SER A 354 -1.29 -25.95 25.04
C SER A 354 -1.60 -24.49 25.41
N GLY A 355 -1.86 -24.20 26.69
CA GLY A 355 -2.03 -22.85 27.19
C GLY A 355 -0.78 -21.97 27.01
N SER A 356 0.40 -22.46 27.40
CA SER A 356 1.67 -21.73 27.28
C SER A 356 2.05 -21.49 25.82
N THR A 357 1.84 -22.47 24.92
CA THR A 357 2.05 -22.29 23.48
C THR A 357 1.06 -21.29 22.88
N ALA A 358 -0.22 -21.34 23.27
CA ALA A 358 -1.22 -20.39 22.81
C ALA A 358 -0.85 -18.94 23.17
N LEU A 359 -0.36 -18.70 24.39
CA LEU A 359 0.11 -17.38 24.80
C LEU A 359 1.29 -16.89 23.94
N GLY A 360 2.25 -17.77 23.62
CA GLY A 360 3.33 -17.46 22.68
C GLY A 360 2.82 -17.11 21.28
N GLY A 361 1.80 -17.82 20.80
CA GLY A 361 1.12 -17.58 19.52
C GLY A 361 0.22 -16.34 19.49
N ALA A 362 -0.13 -15.76 20.64
CA ALA A 362 -0.94 -14.54 20.73
C ALA A 362 -0.15 -13.27 20.36
N LEU A 363 1.17 -13.25 20.58
CA LEU A 363 2.01 -12.06 20.42
C LEU A 363 2.04 -11.49 18.99
N PRO A 364 2.17 -12.29 17.91
CA PRO A 364 2.10 -11.76 16.55
C PRO A 364 0.74 -11.11 16.23
N ASN A 365 -0.36 -11.69 16.71
CA ASN A 365 -1.70 -11.13 16.52
C ASN A 365 -1.83 -9.76 17.22
N LEU A 366 -1.24 -9.63 18.42
CA LEU A 366 -1.18 -8.36 19.14
C LEU A 366 -0.39 -7.29 18.38
N ALA A 367 0.69 -7.66 17.69
CA ALA A 367 1.44 -6.74 16.84
C ALA A 367 0.58 -6.23 15.66
N SER A 368 -0.17 -7.11 14.98
CA SER A 368 -1.10 -6.72 13.92
C SER A 368 -2.21 -5.78 14.43
N ILE A 369 -2.80 -6.08 15.59
CA ILE A 369 -3.79 -5.19 16.25
C ILE A 369 -3.17 -3.82 16.56
N SER A 370 -1.91 -3.79 17.02
CA SER A 370 -1.20 -2.53 17.31
C SER A 370 -0.95 -1.70 16.05
N MET A 371 -0.54 -2.34 14.93
CA MET A 371 -0.39 -1.68 13.63
C MET A 371 -1.72 -1.11 13.14
N ALA A 372 -2.80 -1.90 13.21
CA ALA A 372 -4.14 -1.47 12.86
C ALA A 372 -4.59 -0.25 13.66
N ARG A 373 -4.29 -0.21 14.97
CA ARG A 373 -4.56 0.97 15.80
C ARG A 373 -3.77 2.21 15.36
N GLY A 374 -2.53 2.02 14.89
CA GLY A 374 -1.70 3.08 14.31
C GLY A 374 -2.32 3.68 13.05
N SER A 375 -2.67 2.83 12.08
CA SER A 375 -3.35 3.22 10.84
C SER A 375 -4.72 3.85 11.11
N ALA A 376 -5.52 3.27 12.01
CA ALA A 376 -6.81 3.80 12.42
C ALA A 376 -6.71 5.23 12.98
N ARG A 377 -5.66 5.55 13.77
CA ARG A 377 -5.47 6.90 14.32
C ARG A 377 -5.31 7.95 13.22
N MET A 378 -4.59 7.62 12.15
CA MET A 378 -4.39 8.52 11.01
C MET A 378 -5.66 8.70 10.16
N VAL A 379 -6.47 7.65 10.02
CA VAL A 379 -7.77 7.72 9.35
C VAL A 379 -8.75 8.57 10.18
N ILE A 380 -8.82 8.32 11.49
CA ILE A 380 -9.71 9.03 12.42
C ILE A 380 -9.36 10.51 12.52
N SER A 381 -8.08 10.89 12.46
CA SER A 381 -7.69 12.30 12.53
C SER A 381 -8.23 13.11 11.36
N VAL A 382 -8.29 12.53 10.15
CA VAL A 382 -8.92 13.15 8.98
C VAL A 382 -10.45 13.14 9.10
N LEU A 383 -11.03 12.02 9.54
CA LEU A 383 -12.49 11.91 9.74
C LEU A 383 -13.06 12.92 10.74
N ASN A 384 -12.26 13.27 11.76
CA ASN A 384 -12.62 14.24 12.78
C ASN A 384 -12.14 15.68 12.45
N SER A 385 -11.48 15.89 11.31
CA SER A 385 -11.02 17.21 10.88
C SER A 385 -12.18 18.04 10.33
N GLU A 386 -12.49 19.15 10.99
CA GLU A 386 -13.48 20.13 10.56
C GLU A 386 -12.78 21.27 9.79
N PRO A 387 -13.06 21.47 8.48
CA PRO A 387 -12.48 22.57 7.72
C PRO A 387 -13.13 23.90 8.09
N LYS A 388 -12.40 25.00 7.94
CA LYS A 388 -12.97 26.34 8.16
C LYS A 388 -13.90 26.75 7.02
N ILE A 389 -13.50 26.41 5.80
CA ILE A 389 -14.30 26.62 4.60
C ILE A 389 -14.89 25.27 4.19
N ASP A 390 -16.15 25.05 4.58
CA ASP A 390 -16.83 23.77 4.36
C ASP A 390 -17.76 23.78 3.14
N PRO A 391 -17.45 23.07 2.04
CA PRO A 391 -18.33 22.97 0.88
C PRO A 391 -19.56 22.06 1.09
N TYR A 392 -19.58 21.30 2.20
CA TYR A 392 -20.68 20.40 2.54
C TYR A 392 -21.71 21.07 3.46
N SER A 393 -21.36 22.19 4.10
CA SER A 393 -22.26 22.95 4.95
C SER A 393 -23.37 23.61 4.13
N ASP A 394 -24.59 23.60 4.67
CA ASP A 394 -25.74 24.33 4.13
C ASP A 394 -25.88 25.74 4.76
N GLU A 395 -24.92 26.14 5.60
CA GLU A 395 -24.88 27.46 6.23
C GLU A 395 -24.52 28.57 5.23
N GLY A 396 -24.96 29.79 5.52
CA GLY A 396 -24.69 30.98 4.73
C GLY A 396 -25.79 31.36 3.74
N ILE A 397 -25.64 32.51 3.11
CA ILE A 397 -26.61 33.08 2.16
C ILE A 397 -26.50 32.33 0.82
N ILE A 398 -27.64 31.91 0.25
CA ILE A 398 -27.68 31.23 -1.04
C ILE A 398 -27.68 32.24 -2.18
N VAL A 399 -26.74 32.10 -3.11
CA VAL A 399 -26.66 32.92 -4.33
C VAL A 399 -27.69 32.42 -5.36
N SER A 400 -28.78 33.17 -5.57
CA SER A 400 -29.86 32.76 -6.50
C SER A 400 -29.74 33.38 -7.90
N LYS A 401 -29.42 34.68 -7.98
CA LYS A 401 -29.19 35.42 -9.25
C LYS A 401 -28.25 36.61 -9.01
N PRO A 402 -26.93 36.41 -9.05
CA PRO A 402 -25.99 37.50 -8.84
C PRO A 402 -26.03 38.48 -10.02
N LYS A 403 -25.94 39.77 -9.73
CA LYS A 403 -25.74 40.82 -10.75
C LYS A 403 -24.30 40.76 -11.26
N GLY A 404 -23.36 40.40 -10.39
CA GLY A 404 -21.95 40.19 -10.73
C GLY A 404 -21.07 41.41 -10.43
N ALA A 405 -21.46 42.27 -9.49
CA ALA A 405 -20.60 43.35 -9.01
C ALA A 405 -19.60 42.80 -7.99
N ILE A 406 -18.30 43.06 -8.18
CA ILE A 406 -17.23 42.56 -7.29
C ILE A 406 -16.47 43.75 -6.71
N SER A 407 -16.29 43.78 -5.39
CA SER A 407 -15.50 44.81 -4.70
C SER A 407 -14.46 44.15 -3.80
N VAL A 408 -13.18 44.41 -4.07
CA VAL A 408 -12.04 43.97 -3.26
C VAL A 408 -11.56 45.16 -2.46
N ARG A 409 -11.48 45.04 -1.12
CA ARG A 409 -11.14 46.15 -0.22
C ARG A 409 -9.99 45.79 0.70
N ASN A 410 -8.86 46.47 0.49
CA ASN A 410 -7.65 46.44 1.29
C ASN A 410 -7.18 45.01 1.64
N VAL A 411 -7.20 44.11 0.64
CA VAL A 411 -6.93 42.69 0.86
C VAL A 411 -5.43 42.44 1.03
N HIS A 412 -5.09 41.80 2.15
CA HIS A 412 -3.75 41.26 2.42
C HIS A 412 -3.84 39.74 2.51
N PHE A 413 -2.86 39.04 1.94
CA PHE A 413 -2.88 37.57 1.92
C PHE A 413 -1.50 36.94 1.81
N SER A 414 -1.28 35.88 2.59
CA SER A 414 -0.15 34.96 2.54
C SER A 414 -0.64 33.51 2.45
N TYR A 415 0.01 32.68 1.64
CA TYR A 415 -0.35 31.25 1.57
C TYR A 415 0.00 30.52 2.88
N PRO A 416 -0.82 29.55 3.34
CA PRO A 416 -0.60 28.87 4.62
C PRO A 416 0.73 28.12 4.78
N ILE A 417 1.35 27.68 3.67
CA ILE A 417 2.67 27.02 3.67
C ILE A 417 3.79 28.04 3.99
N ARG A 418 3.63 29.29 3.54
CA ARG A 418 4.65 30.35 3.62
C ARG A 418 4.00 31.65 4.10
N LYS A 419 3.66 31.69 5.39
CA LYS A 419 3.02 32.87 6.01
C LYS A 419 3.94 34.10 6.09
N ASP A 420 5.24 33.85 6.06
CA ASP A 420 6.32 34.83 6.05
C ASP A 420 6.37 35.66 4.76
N LEU A 421 5.93 35.09 3.63
CA LEU A 421 5.88 35.78 2.36
C LEU A 421 4.48 36.31 2.06
N GLN A 422 4.32 37.62 2.18
CA GLN A 422 3.08 38.28 1.84
C GLN A 422 2.94 38.41 0.31
N ILE A 423 1.87 37.85 -0.23
CA ILE A 423 1.62 37.79 -1.68
C ILE A 423 0.76 38.96 -2.16
N LEU A 424 -0.23 39.36 -1.36
CA LEU A 424 -1.06 40.54 -1.63
C LEU A 424 -0.89 41.56 -0.51
N ASN A 425 -0.68 42.83 -0.89
CA ASN A 425 -0.39 43.94 0.01
C ASN A 425 -1.42 45.05 -0.24
N GLY A 426 -2.53 45.07 0.52
CA GLY A 426 -3.51 46.17 0.47
C GLY A 426 -4.27 46.33 -0.86
N VAL A 427 -4.49 45.25 -1.62
CA VAL A 427 -5.13 45.32 -2.93
C VAL A 427 -6.60 45.79 -2.82
N SER A 428 -6.97 46.79 -3.63
CA SER A 428 -8.33 47.32 -3.69
C SER A 428 -8.77 47.64 -5.12
N PHE A 429 -9.94 47.14 -5.54
CA PHE A 429 -10.56 47.47 -6.83
C PHE A 429 -12.05 47.10 -6.86
N ASN A 430 -12.79 47.70 -7.78
CA ASN A 430 -14.21 47.41 -8.02
C ASN A 430 -14.43 47.02 -9.50
N ILE A 431 -15.39 46.13 -9.73
CA ILE A 431 -15.86 45.67 -11.04
C ILE A 431 -17.37 45.82 -11.10
N GLU A 432 -17.85 46.54 -12.10
CA GLU A 432 -19.28 46.70 -12.36
C GLU A 432 -19.88 45.45 -13.06
N PRO A 433 -21.18 45.18 -12.91
CA PRO A 433 -21.86 44.08 -13.59
C PRO A 433 -21.62 44.08 -15.11
N GLY A 434 -21.13 42.96 -15.65
CA GLY A 434 -20.85 42.80 -17.08
C GLY A 434 -19.50 43.35 -17.56
N GLN A 435 -18.74 44.01 -16.68
CA GLN A 435 -17.43 44.56 -17.01
C GLN A 435 -16.36 43.46 -17.12
N LYS A 436 -15.43 43.63 -18.07
CA LYS A 436 -14.25 42.80 -18.29
C LYS A 436 -13.01 43.43 -17.67
N LEU A 437 -12.42 42.76 -16.68
CA LEU A 437 -11.20 43.16 -15.99
C LEU A 437 -10.04 42.25 -16.39
N ALA A 438 -8.90 42.82 -16.75
CA ALA A 438 -7.65 42.08 -16.91
C ALA A 438 -6.67 42.33 -15.75
N LEU A 439 -6.01 41.26 -15.30
CA LEU A 439 -4.93 41.30 -14.31
C LEU A 439 -3.61 41.00 -15.00
N VAL A 440 -2.65 41.93 -14.92
CA VAL A 440 -1.35 41.87 -15.60
C VAL A 440 -0.21 42.08 -14.61
N GLY A 441 0.95 41.48 -14.85
CA GLY A 441 2.12 41.67 -14.01
C GLY A 441 3.10 40.51 -14.13
N SER A 442 4.29 40.68 -13.57
CA SER A 442 5.33 39.63 -13.54
C SER A 442 4.83 38.33 -12.88
N SER A 443 5.48 37.20 -13.16
CA SER A 443 5.15 35.95 -12.48
C SER A 443 5.32 36.09 -10.96
N GLY A 444 4.42 35.48 -10.18
CA GLY A 444 4.46 35.53 -8.71
C GLY A 444 3.91 36.80 -8.05
N CYS A 445 3.39 37.79 -8.78
CA CYS A 445 2.85 39.03 -8.20
C CYS A 445 1.43 38.92 -7.60
N GLY A 446 0.83 37.72 -7.58
CA GLY A 446 -0.46 37.46 -6.91
C GLY A 446 -1.72 37.45 -7.80
N LYS A 447 -1.60 37.44 -9.13
CA LYS A 447 -2.75 37.45 -10.06
C LYS A 447 -3.72 36.27 -9.86
N SER A 448 -3.23 35.04 -9.95
CA SER A 448 -4.03 33.82 -9.73
C SER A 448 -4.50 33.66 -8.27
N THR A 449 -3.85 34.35 -7.33
CA THR A 449 -4.29 34.42 -5.93
C THR A 449 -5.64 35.13 -5.82
N ILE A 450 -5.89 36.18 -6.62
CA ILE A 450 -7.21 36.86 -6.65
C ILE A 450 -8.31 35.89 -7.08
N ILE A 451 -8.07 35.08 -8.11
CA ILE A 451 -9.02 34.03 -8.56
C ILE A 451 -9.29 33.03 -7.43
N SER A 452 -8.23 32.60 -6.74
CA SER A 452 -8.35 31.65 -5.62
C SER A 452 -9.16 32.21 -4.44
N LEU A 453 -9.03 33.51 -4.15
CA LEU A 453 -9.82 34.19 -3.11
C LEU A 453 -11.28 34.38 -3.53
N LEU A 454 -11.56 34.66 -4.80
CA LEU A 454 -12.93 34.78 -5.33
C LEU A 454 -13.69 33.46 -5.32
N LEU A 455 -13.00 32.34 -5.58
CA LEU A 455 -13.54 30.99 -5.38
C LEU A 455 -13.65 30.58 -3.91
N ARG A 456 -13.17 31.45 -3.00
CA ARG A 456 -13.07 31.19 -1.56
C ARG A 456 -12.38 29.85 -1.30
N PHE A 457 -11.25 29.62 -1.98
CA PHE A 457 -10.34 28.53 -1.63
C PHE A 457 -9.52 28.87 -0.38
N TYR A 458 -9.30 30.16 -0.19
CA TYR A 458 -8.69 30.74 0.99
C TYR A 458 -9.52 31.97 1.41
N ASP A 459 -9.45 32.31 2.69
CA ASP A 459 -9.92 33.60 3.19
C ASP A 459 -8.73 34.57 3.27
N PRO A 460 -8.94 35.88 3.03
CA PRO A 460 -7.88 36.88 3.18
C PRO A 460 -7.46 37.02 4.65
N ASP A 461 -6.18 37.34 4.89
CA ASP A 461 -5.64 37.58 6.24
C ASP A 461 -6.19 38.87 6.84
N SER A 462 -6.30 39.92 6.02
CA SER A 462 -6.97 41.17 6.34
C SER A 462 -7.65 41.76 5.11
N GLY A 463 -8.61 42.67 5.32
CA GLY A 463 -9.50 43.16 4.27
C GLY A 463 -10.70 42.25 4.01
N SER A 464 -11.48 42.59 2.98
CA SER A 464 -12.72 41.87 2.65
C SER A 464 -13.01 41.94 1.16
N ILE A 465 -13.72 40.92 0.66
CA ILE A 465 -14.14 40.82 -0.74
C ILE A 465 -15.66 40.69 -0.74
N PHE A 466 -16.32 41.50 -1.55
CA PHE A 466 -17.77 41.57 -1.63
C PHE A 466 -18.26 41.14 -3.02
N LEU A 467 -19.36 40.38 -3.04
CA LEU A 467 -20.16 40.08 -4.21
C LEU A 467 -21.54 40.74 -4.04
N ASP A 468 -21.91 41.62 -4.96
CA ASP A 468 -23.16 42.40 -4.94
C ASP A 468 -23.40 43.15 -3.60
N GLY A 469 -22.31 43.60 -2.96
CA GLY A 469 -22.33 44.34 -1.70
C GLY A 469 -22.32 43.49 -0.42
N GLN A 470 -22.39 42.16 -0.52
CA GLN A 470 -22.28 41.24 0.62
C GLN A 470 -20.92 40.56 0.66
N ASP A 471 -20.36 40.36 1.85
CA ASP A 471 -19.04 39.72 2.02
C ASP A 471 -19.09 38.25 1.57
N LEU A 472 -18.08 37.81 0.80
CA LEU A 472 -17.89 36.42 0.38
C LEU A 472 -17.98 35.42 1.54
N LYS A 473 -17.55 35.82 2.75
CA LYS A 473 -17.59 34.96 3.94
C LYS A 473 -19.01 34.58 4.39
N SER A 474 -19.99 35.43 4.08
CA SER A 474 -21.39 35.25 4.47
C SER A 474 -22.18 34.30 3.55
N PHE A 475 -21.68 34.05 2.34
CA PHE A 475 -22.33 33.16 1.38
C PHE A 475 -22.07 31.69 1.67
N ASN A 476 -23.05 30.87 1.30
CA ASN A 476 -22.87 29.43 1.21
C ASN A 476 -21.89 29.08 0.08
N VAL A 477 -20.82 28.35 0.41
CA VAL A 477 -19.70 28.04 -0.50
C VAL A 477 -20.16 27.31 -1.77
N ARG A 478 -21.12 26.39 -1.64
CA ARG A 478 -21.68 25.62 -2.76
C ARG A 478 -22.34 26.56 -3.76
N SER A 479 -23.27 27.39 -3.28
CA SER A 479 -24.00 28.35 -4.12
C SER A 479 -23.10 29.42 -4.75
N LEU A 480 -22.08 29.88 -4.01
CA LEU A 480 -21.09 30.84 -4.50
C LEU A 480 -20.32 30.27 -5.69
N ARG A 481 -19.77 29.07 -5.54
CA ARG A 481 -19.02 28.41 -6.61
C ARG A 481 -19.95 28.02 -7.75
N ASP A 482 -21.22 27.70 -7.49
CA ASP A 482 -22.22 27.45 -8.53
C ASP A 482 -22.51 28.66 -9.43
N ALA A 483 -22.41 29.87 -8.90
CA ALA A 483 -22.57 31.11 -9.66
C ALA A 483 -21.35 31.50 -10.51
N ILE A 484 -20.18 30.90 -10.24
CA ILE A 484 -18.89 31.22 -10.87
C ILE A 484 -18.50 30.13 -11.87
N GLY A 485 -18.09 30.53 -13.06
CA GLY A 485 -17.40 29.68 -14.03
C GLY A 485 -15.89 29.92 -13.94
N ILE A 486 -15.09 28.85 -13.92
CA ILE A 486 -13.63 28.94 -13.96
C ILE A 486 -13.07 28.17 -15.16
N VAL A 487 -12.12 28.80 -15.85
CA VAL A 487 -11.24 28.16 -16.83
C VAL A 487 -9.81 28.33 -16.32
N SER A 488 -9.20 27.22 -15.91
CA SER A 488 -7.85 27.18 -15.35
C SER A 488 -6.77 27.12 -16.44
N GLN A 489 -5.53 27.41 -16.05
CA GLN A 489 -4.36 27.36 -16.94
C GLN A 489 -4.13 25.97 -17.53
N GLU A 490 -4.20 24.93 -16.70
CA GLU A 490 -4.09 23.53 -17.12
C GLU A 490 -5.48 22.87 -17.13
N PRO A 491 -6.04 22.54 -18.32
CA PRO A 491 -7.35 21.93 -18.41
C PRO A 491 -7.31 20.45 -18.03
N VAL A 492 -7.93 20.13 -16.89
CA VAL A 492 -8.14 18.74 -16.46
C VAL A 492 -9.41 18.17 -17.11
N LEU A 493 -9.26 17.02 -17.78
CA LEU A 493 -10.37 16.16 -18.19
C LEU A 493 -10.33 14.87 -17.36
N PHE A 494 -11.48 14.51 -16.82
CA PHE A 494 -11.65 13.32 -15.99
C PHE A 494 -11.88 12.08 -16.86
N ASP A 495 -11.53 10.90 -16.36
CA ASP A 495 -11.73 9.60 -17.00
C ASP A 495 -13.23 9.33 -17.18
N GLY A 496 -13.62 9.26 -18.45
CA GLY A 496 -15.02 9.23 -18.87
C GLY A 496 -15.16 9.68 -20.31
N THR A 497 -16.40 9.92 -20.74
CA THR A 497 -16.68 10.44 -22.08
C THR A 497 -16.52 11.96 -22.15
N LEU A 498 -16.39 12.50 -23.36
CA LEU A 498 -16.42 13.94 -23.59
C LEU A 498 -17.72 14.58 -23.12
N GLU A 499 -18.85 13.90 -23.35
CA GLU A 499 -20.18 14.33 -22.88
C GLU A 499 -20.24 14.42 -21.36
N GLU A 500 -19.78 13.37 -20.65
CA GLU A 500 -19.71 13.35 -19.18
C GLU A 500 -18.85 14.50 -18.63
N ASN A 501 -17.72 14.77 -19.26
CA ASN A 501 -16.84 15.87 -18.85
C ASN A 501 -17.50 17.24 -18.96
N VAL A 502 -18.31 17.49 -19.99
CA VAL A 502 -19.07 18.75 -20.11
C VAL A 502 -20.20 18.79 -19.08
N LEU A 503 -20.93 17.68 -18.91
CA LEU A 503 -22.04 17.57 -17.94
C LEU A 503 -21.61 17.75 -16.48
N LEU A 504 -20.32 17.60 -16.14
CA LEU A 504 -19.78 18.00 -14.84
C LEU A 504 -20.00 19.49 -14.52
N GLY A 505 -20.28 20.35 -15.52
CA GLY A 505 -20.69 21.73 -15.27
C GLY A 505 -22.17 21.85 -14.85
N ASN A 506 -23.05 21.03 -15.42
CA ASN A 506 -24.48 20.97 -15.11
C ASN A 506 -25.08 19.62 -15.54
N GLU A 507 -25.34 18.74 -14.57
CA GLU A 507 -25.82 17.37 -14.81
C GLU A 507 -27.24 17.30 -15.39
N LYS A 508 -28.03 18.36 -15.21
CA LYS A 508 -29.43 18.41 -15.68
C LYS A 508 -29.54 18.94 -17.11
N ALA A 509 -28.41 19.32 -17.72
CA ALA A 509 -28.39 19.84 -19.07
C ALA A 509 -28.77 18.75 -20.07
N SER A 510 -29.57 19.12 -21.06
CA SER A 510 -29.92 18.22 -22.15
C SER A 510 -28.73 18.02 -23.08
N ARG A 511 -28.77 16.97 -23.89
CA ARG A 511 -27.73 16.73 -24.89
C ARG A 511 -27.65 17.86 -25.93
N ASP A 512 -28.76 18.52 -26.20
CA ASP A 512 -28.79 19.68 -27.10
C ASP A 512 -28.06 20.88 -26.48
N ASP A 513 -28.23 21.12 -25.18
CA ASP A 513 -27.48 22.15 -24.44
C ASP A 513 -25.97 21.87 -24.50
N VAL A 514 -25.56 20.61 -24.34
CA VAL A 514 -24.15 20.19 -24.46
C VAL A 514 -23.60 20.51 -25.85
N ILE A 515 -24.36 20.22 -26.91
CA ILE A 515 -23.96 20.53 -28.29
C ILE A 515 -23.86 22.05 -28.51
N GLU A 516 -24.78 22.82 -27.95
CA GLU A 516 -24.77 24.28 -28.07
C GLU A 516 -23.52 24.88 -27.44
N VAL A 517 -23.20 24.53 -26.19
CA VAL A 517 -21.99 25.06 -25.53
C VAL A 517 -20.71 24.59 -26.19
N LEU A 518 -20.69 23.38 -26.77
CA LEU A 518 -19.55 22.89 -27.55
C LEU A 518 -19.37 23.66 -28.86
N LYS A 519 -20.46 24.16 -29.48
CA LYS A 519 -20.36 25.07 -30.63
C LYS A 519 -19.86 26.45 -30.20
N GLN A 520 -20.35 26.98 -29.09
CA GLN A 520 -19.88 28.25 -28.53
C GLN A 520 -18.38 28.19 -28.21
N ALA A 521 -17.90 27.07 -27.67
CA ALA A 521 -16.49 26.83 -27.36
C ALA A 521 -15.64 26.40 -28.57
N ASN A 522 -16.17 26.42 -29.80
CA ASN A 522 -15.50 25.94 -31.02
C ASN A 522 -14.94 24.50 -30.90
N ALA A 523 -15.56 23.65 -30.08
CA ALA A 523 -15.13 22.28 -29.84
C ALA A 523 -15.87 21.24 -30.69
N TYR A 524 -17.10 21.55 -31.12
CA TYR A 524 -17.98 20.59 -31.79
C TYR A 524 -17.39 20.00 -33.09
N GLU A 525 -16.71 20.81 -33.90
CA GLU A 525 -16.16 20.38 -35.20
C GLU A 525 -15.09 19.30 -35.08
N PHE A 526 -14.17 19.41 -34.11
CA PHE A 526 -13.14 18.39 -33.93
C PHE A 526 -13.70 17.14 -33.26
N ILE A 527 -14.66 17.31 -32.33
CA ILE A 527 -15.31 16.17 -31.68
C ILE A 527 -16.07 15.33 -32.70
N LYS A 528 -16.74 15.97 -33.67
CA LYS A 528 -17.44 15.26 -34.76
C LYS A 528 -16.51 14.43 -35.65
N LYS A 529 -15.23 14.78 -35.73
CA LYS A 529 -14.21 14.02 -36.48
C LYS A 529 -13.67 12.81 -35.70
N LEU A 530 -13.91 12.73 -34.39
CA LEU A 530 -13.50 11.57 -33.58
C LEU A 530 -14.39 10.36 -33.89
N PRO A 531 -13.84 9.13 -33.89
CA PRO A 531 -14.59 7.91 -34.25
C PRO A 531 -15.89 7.70 -33.45
N GLU A 532 -15.89 8.07 -32.15
CA GLU A 532 -17.03 7.90 -31.25
C GLU A 532 -17.74 9.23 -30.91
N GLY A 533 -17.34 10.34 -31.54
CA GLY A 533 -17.91 11.66 -31.29
C GLY A 533 -17.91 12.05 -29.81
N LEU A 534 -19.09 12.43 -29.30
CA LEU A 534 -19.31 12.79 -27.88
C LEU A 534 -19.04 11.64 -26.89
N LYS A 535 -19.14 10.38 -27.35
CA LYS A 535 -18.91 9.20 -26.51
C LYS A 535 -17.44 8.81 -26.41
N THR A 536 -16.56 9.49 -27.15
CA THR A 536 -15.12 9.23 -27.10
C THR A 536 -14.63 9.33 -25.66
N ARG A 537 -13.95 8.28 -25.17
CA ARG A 537 -13.33 8.28 -23.85
C ARG A 537 -12.04 9.10 -23.83
N VAL A 538 -11.92 9.95 -22.81
CA VAL A 538 -10.75 10.76 -22.49
C VAL A 538 -10.29 10.48 -21.06
N GLY A 539 -9.10 10.94 -20.71
CA GLY A 539 -8.45 10.65 -19.42
C GLY A 539 -7.11 9.95 -19.64
N GLU A 540 -6.57 9.32 -18.59
CA GLU A 540 -5.25 8.67 -18.63
C GLU A 540 -5.20 7.49 -19.62
N ARG A 541 -6.31 6.74 -19.74
CA ARG A 541 -6.45 5.56 -20.63
C ARG A 541 -7.23 5.86 -21.92
N GLY A 542 -7.71 7.09 -22.09
CA GLY A 542 -8.51 7.51 -23.24
C GLY A 542 -7.67 8.09 -24.40
N VAL A 543 -8.37 8.67 -25.37
CA VAL A 543 -7.71 9.42 -26.45
C VAL A 543 -7.03 10.65 -25.86
N GLN A 544 -5.74 10.82 -26.15
CA GLN A 544 -5.00 12.02 -25.77
C GLN A 544 -5.37 13.17 -26.72
N LEU A 545 -5.93 14.23 -26.15
CA LEU A 545 -6.28 15.46 -26.86
C LEU A 545 -5.17 16.50 -26.74
N SER A 546 -5.05 17.38 -27.74
CA SER A 546 -4.12 18.51 -27.65
C SER A 546 -4.51 19.48 -26.54
N GLY A 547 -3.55 20.26 -26.03
CA GLY A 547 -3.81 21.26 -24.98
C GLY A 547 -4.98 22.19 -25.34
N GLY A 548 -5.02 22.69 -26.59
CA GLY A 548 -6.09 23.58 -27.04
C GLY A 548 -7.45 22.90 -27.21
N GLN A 549 -7.47 21.59 -27.52
CA GLN A 549 -8.72 20.81 -27.51
C GLN A 549 -9.24 20.63 -26.08
N LYS A 550 -8.36 20.27 -25.13
CA LYS A 550 -8.71 20.16 -23.70
C LYS A 550 -9.25 21.48 -23.15
N GLN A 551 -8.62 22.60 -23.52
CA GLN A 551 -9.03 23.93 -23.09
C GLN A 551 -10.42 24.30 -23.59
N ARG A 552 -10.75 24.03 -24.86
CA ARG A 552 -12.09 24.27 -25.40
C ARG A 552 -13.17 23.44 -24.71
N ILE A 553 -12.86 22.20 -24.32
CA ILE A 553 -13.79 21.38 -23.53
C ILE A 553 -13.97 21.96 -22.12
N ALA A 554 -12.91 22.46 -21.49
CA ALA A 554 -12.99 23.15 -20.20
C ALA A 554 -13.84 24.43 -20.28
N ILE A 555 -13.74 25.19 -21.38
CA ILE A 555 -14.60 26.36 -21.66
C ILE A 555 -16.06 25.92 -21.77
N ALA A 556 -16.37 24.88 -22.56
CA ALA A 556 -17.73 24.36 -22.66
C ALA A 556 -18.30 23.91 -21.30
N ARG A 557 -17.46 23.26 -20.47
CA ARG A 557 -17.80 22.87 -19.09
C ARG A 557 -18.08 24.06 -18.17
N ALA A 558 -17.38 25.18 -18.35
CA ALA A 558 -17.68 26.41 -17.62
C ALA A 558 -18.98 27.08 -18.13
N LEU A 559 -19.23 27.03 -19.43
CA LEU A 559 -20.38 27.67 -20.08
C LEU A 559 -21.72 26.98 -19.80
N ILE A 560 -21.74 25.65 -19.71
CA ILE A 560 -23.00 24.89 -19.48
C ILE A 560 -23.65 25.20 -18.13
N LYS A 561 -22.87 25.75 -17.20
CA LYS A 561 -23.33 26.25 -15.91
C LYS A 561 -24.13 27.56 -16.04
N ASN A 562 -23.95 28.26 -17.16
CA ASN A 562 -24.43 29.61 -17.42
C ASN A 562 -24.08 30.62 -16.30
N PRO A 563 -22.78 30.79 -15.98
CA PRO A 563 -22.34 31.63 -14.87
C PRO A 563 -22.51 33.11 -15.20
N LYS A 564 -22.70 33.94 -14.16
CA LYS A 564 -22.70 35.42 -14.29
C LYS A 564 -21.32 36.02 -14.08
N ILE A 565 -20.44 35.28 -13.43
CA ILE A 565 -19.05 35.64 -13.17
C ILE A 565 -18.17 34.59 -13.83
N LEU A 566 -17.28 35.02 -14.71
CA LEU A 566 -16.34 34.15 -15.41
C LEU A 566 -14.90 34.49 -14.99
N LEU A 567 -14.17 33.50 -14.50
CA LEU A 567 -12.77 33.61 -14.09
C LEU A 567 -11.90 32.85 -15.09
N LEU A 568 -10.95 33.54 -15.71
CA LEU A 568 -10.04 32.99 -16.71
C LEU A 568 -8.61 33.13 -16.17
N ASP A 569 -7.97 32.03 -15.81
CA ASP A 569 -6.61 32.02 -15.25
C ASP A 569 -5.63 31.53 -16.31
N GLU A 570 -4.96 32.46 -17.00
CA GLU A 570 -3.94 32.17 -18.03
C GLU A 570 -4.37 31.14 -19.08
N ALA A 571 -5.62 31.21 -19.53
CA ALA A 571 -6.25 30.18 -20.36
C ALA A 571 -5.58 29.93 -21.74
N THR A 572 -4.61 30.75 -22.16
CA THR A 572 -3.89 30.66 -23.45
C THR A 572 -2.38 30.48 -23.31
N SER A 573 -1.83 30.38 -22.09
CA SER A 573 -0.37 30.43 -21.89
C SER A 573 0.39 29.17 -22.36
N ALA A 574 -0.25 28.00 -22.36
CA ALA A 574 0.37 26.71 -22.69
C ALA A 574 -0.04 26.14 -24.07
N LEU A 575 -0.39 27.00 -25.04
CA LEU A 575 -0.94 26.61 -26.34
C LEU A 575 -0.03 26.99 -27.52
N ASP A 576 -0.06 26.15 -28.56
CA ASP A 576 0.45 26.45 -29.89
C ASP A 576 -0.38 27.55 -30.58
N THR A 577 0.25 28.33 -31.47
CA THR A 577 -0.31 29.54 -32.08
C THR A 577 -1.62 29.30 -32.84
N GLU A 578 -1.77 28.15 -33.53
CA GLU A 578 -3.01 27.81 -34.26
C GLU A 578 -4.15 27.48 -33.28
N SER A 579 -3.88 26.62 -32.30
CA SER A 579 -4.88 26.26 -31.28
C SER A 579 -5.29 27.45 -30.40
N GLU A 580 -4.36 28.35 -30.13
CA GLU A 580 -4.60 29.56 -29.35
C GLU A 580 -5.64 30.47 -29.99
N ALA A 581 -5.54 30.76 -31.30
CA ALA A 581 -6.50 31.61 -31.99
C ALA A 581 -7.94 31.07 -31.89
N LEU A 582 -8.10 29.74 -31.94
CA LEU A 582 -9.39 29.08 -31.79
C LEU A 582 -9.93 29.15 -30.34
N VAL A 583 -9.05 29.00 -29.36
CA VAL A 583 -9.37 29.13 -27.92
C VAL A 583 -9.74 30.57 -27.57
N GLN A 584 -8.99 31.56 -28.08
CA GLN A 584 -9.25 32.98 -27.85
C GLN A 584 -10.65 33.39 -28.36
N ARG A 585 -11.01 32.98 -29.58
CA ARG A 585 -12.38 33.21 -30.11
C ARG A 585 -13.46 32.55 -29.26
N ALA A 586 -13.16 31.39 -28.67
CA ALA A 586 -14.10 30.72 -27.75
C ALA A 586 -14.23 31.49 -26.43
N LEU A 587 -13.13 32.05 -25.91
CA LEU A 587 -13.13 32.89 -24.71
C LEU A 587 -13.89 34.20 -24.94
N GLU A 588 -13.68 34.89 -26.06
CA GLU A 588 -14.41 36.12 -26.41
C GLU A 588 -15.92 35.91 -26.38
N LYS A 589 -16.41 34.87 -27.05
CA LYS A 589 -17.84 34.47 -27.00
C LYS A 589 -18.29 34.11 -25.59
N ALA A 590 -17.43 33.44 -24.81
CA ALA A 590 -17.76 33.07 -23.44
C ALA A 590 -17.91 34.28 -22.50
N GLN A 591 -17.18 35.37 -22.77
CA GLN A 591 -17.21 36.60 -21.96
C GLN A 591 -18.44 37.47 -22.21
N GLU A 592 -19.15 37.30 -23.33
CA GLU A 592 -20.31 38.13 -23.67
C GLU A 592 -21.41 38.06 -22.59
N GLY A 593 -21.80 39.24 -22.08
CA GLY A 593 -22.88 39.37 -21.10
C GLY A 593 -22.54 38.89 -19.67
N ARG A 594 -21.25 38.72 -19.34
CA ARG A 594 -20.78 38.22 -18.03
C ARG A 594 -19.70 39.11 -17.44
N THR A 595 -19.73 39.32 -16.14
CA THR A 595 -18.59 39.94 -15.43
C THR A 595 -17.39 38.99 -15.55
N THR A 596 -16.30 39.45 -16.15
CA THR A 596 -15.14 38.58 -16.44
C THR A 596 -13.89 39.11 -15.78
N ILE A 597 -13.14 38.25 -15.11
CA ILE A 597 -11.78 38.53 -14.65
C ILE A 597 -10.82 37.60 -15.41
N THR A 598 -9.89 38.19 -16.15
CA THR A 598 -8.90 37.46 -16.95
C THR A 598 -7.50 37.75 -16.43
N VAL A 599 -6.78 36.72 -16.02
CA VAL A 599 -5.33 36.78 -15.81
C VAL A 599 -4.66 36.47 -17.14
N ALA A 600 -3.91 37.42 -17.67
CA ALA A 600 -3.26 37.27 -18.96
C ALA A 600 -1.74 37.29 -18.84
N HIS A 601 -1.11 36.31 -19.49
CA HIS A 601 0.32 36.32 -19.78
C HIS A 601 0.62 36.98 -21.12
N ARG A 602 -0.28 36.84 -22.11
CA ARG A 602 -0.16 37.42 -23.45
C ARG A 602 -0.96 38.72 -23.53
N LEU A 603 -0.26 39.85 -23.62
CA LEU A 603 -0.87 41.18 -23.54
C LEU A 603 -1.81 41.47 -24.74
N SER A 604 -1.64 40.77 -25.86
CA SER A 604 -2.54 40.86 -27.02
C SER A 604 -3.98 40.43 -26.70
N THR A 605 -4.16 39.48 -25.78
CA THR A 605 -5.47 38.90 -25.44
C THR A 605 -6.35 39.79 -24.57
N ILE A 606 -5.79 40.89 -24.06
CA ILE A 606 -6.45 41.81 -23.12
C ILE A 606 -6.55 43.23 -23.66
N ARG A 607 -6.38 43.43 -24.97
CA ARG A 607 -6.49 44.75 -25.59
C ARG A 607 -7.91 45.31 -25.50
N ASP A 608 -8.90 44.45 -25.66
CA ASP A 608 -10.33 44.81 -25.76
C ASP A 608 -11.10 44.63 -24.42
N VAL A 609 -10.40 44.80 -23.29
CA VAL A 609 -11.02 44.74 -21.95
C VAL A 609 -11.35 46.14 -21.44
N ASP A 610 -12.39 46.25 -20.62
CA ASP A 610 -12.86 47.54 -20.11
C ASP A 610 -11.90 48.17 -19.10
N LYS A 611 -11.11 47.35 -18.38
CA LYS A 611 -10.17 47.81 -17.37
C LYS A 611 -9.00 46.84 -17.18
N ILE A 612 -7.79 47.38 -17.06
CA ILE A 612 -6.56 46.61 -16.81
C ILE A 612 -6.00 47.04 -15.45
N LEU A 613 -5.62 46.07 -14.62
CA LEU A 613 -4.89 46.28 -13.37
C LEU A 613 -3.48 45.70 -13.47
N VAL A 614 -2.48 46.52 -13.17
CA VAL A 614 -1.07 46.13 -13.25
C VAL A 614 -0.53 45.88 -11.85
N PHE A 615 -0.15 44.63 -11.61
CA PHE A 615 0.38 44.13 -10.35
C PHE A 615 1.90 44.11 -10.35
N ARG A 616 2.50 44.63 -9.28
CA ARG A 616 3.92 44.47 -8.99
C ARG A 616 4.09 44.29 -7.48
N GLN A 617 4.81 43.24 -7.09
CA GLN A 617 5.08 42.89 -5.68
C GLN A 617 3.83 42.85 -4.78
N GLY A 618 2.70 42.37 -5.30
CA GLY A 618 1.46 42.21 -4.52
C GLY A 618 0.61 43.48 -4.38
N GLU A 619 0.99 44.58 -5.03
CA GLU A 619 0.25 45.84 -5.07
C GLU A 619 -0.23 46.17 -6.49
N VAL A 620 -1.32 46.92 -6.60
CA VAL A 620 -1.82 47.46 -7.87
C VAL A 620 -1.20 48.84 -8.08
N ILE A 621 -0.31 48.96 -9.07
CA ILE A 621 0.43 50.22 -9.33
C ILE A 621 -0.28 51.07 -10.38
N GLU A 622 -0.85 50.43 -11.40
CA GLU A 622 -1.54 51.11 -12.50
C GLU A 622 -2.92 50.51 -12.73
N SER A 623 -3.86 51.35 -13.13
CA SER A 623 -5.24 50.99 -13.43
C SER A 623 -5.77 51.91 -14.52
N GLY A 624 -6.29 51.36 -15.61
CA GLY A 624 -6.88 52.14 -16.70
C GLY A 624 -7.28 51.28 -17.89
N THR A 625 -7.69 51.92 -18.97
CA THR A 625 -7.87 51.26 -20.28
C THR A 625 -6.52 51.01 -20.97
N HIS A 626 -6.51 50.18 -22.01
CA HIS A 626 -5.28 49.93 -22.78
C HIS A 626 -4.64 51.21 -23.30
N GLU A 627 -5.43 52.14 -23.85
CA GLU A 627 -4.94 53.41 -24.40
C GLU A 627 -4.41 54.35 -23.30
N GLU A 628 -5.10 54.42 -22.16
CA GLU A 628 -4.66 55.22 -21.00
C GLU A 628 -3.30 54.74 -20.48
N LEU A 629 -3.12 53.43 -20.33
CA LEU A 629 -1.88 52.85 -19.81
C LEU A 629 -0.72 52.94 -20.82
N MET A 630 -0.99 52.85 -22.12
CA MET A 630 0.03 53.05 -23.17
C MET A 630 0.50 54.50 -23.23
N ASN A 631 -0.40 55.47 -23.06
CA ASN A 631 -0.07 56.90 -23.02
C ASN A 631 0.65 57.32 -21.73
N ALA A 632 0.42 56.59 -20.62
CA ALA A 632 1.07 56.85 -19.35
C ALA A 632 2.58 56.46 -19.33
N HIS A 633 3.05 55.69 -20.32
CA HIS A 633 4.44 55.19 -20.40
C HIS A 633 4.95 54.56 -19.11
N GLY A 634 4.07 53.82 -18.43
CA GLY A 634 4.35 53.14 -17.17
C GLY A 634 4.82 51.70 -17.32
N VAL A 635 4.66 50.94 -16.25
CA VAL A 635 4.99 49.51 -16.13
C VAL A 635 4.27 48.66 -17.17
N PHE A 636 3.02 48.99 -17.50
CA PHE A 636 2.29 48.30 -18.56
C PHE A 636 2.93 48.51 -19.94
N TYR A 637 3.28 49.77 -20.26
CA TYR A 637 3.92 50.12 -21.53
C TYR A 637 5.24 49.37 -21.70
N ASP A 638 6.07 49.32 -20.65
CA ASP A 638 7.33 48.57 -20.65
C ASP A 638 7.12 47.08 -20.92
N MET A 639 6.10 46.46 -20.29
CA MET A 639 5.77 45.05 -20.54
C MET A 639 5.33 44.80 -21.98
N VAL A 640 4.53 45.68 -22.57
CA VAL A 640 4.08 45.56 -23.97
C VAL A 640 5.26 45.66 -24.93
N GLN A 641 6.15 46.64 -24.74
CA GLN A 641 7.35 46.80 -25.57
C GLN A 641 8.28 45.59 -25.47
N GLN A 642 8.54 45.10 -24.25
CA GLN A 642 9.36 43.91 -24.05
C GLN A 642 8.78 42.67 -24.73
N GLN A 643 7.45 42.48 -24.64
CA GLN A 643 6.80 41.33 -25.25
C GLN A 643 6.78 41.41 -26.79
N GLN A 644 6.62 42.60 -27.37
CA GLN A 644 6.73 42.82 -28.82
C GLN A 644 8.15 42.56 -29.33
N ILE A 645 9.18 43.02 -28.61
CA ILE A 645 10.58 42.76 -28.98
C ILE A 645 10.86 41.25 -28.95
N HIS A 646 10.37 40.53 -27.94
CA HIS A 646 10.54 39.07 -27.86
C HIS A 646 9.86 38.35 -29.03
N GLN A 647 8.63 38.74 -29.39
CA GLN A 647 7.91 38.17 -30.53
C GLN A 647 8.62 38.44 -31.87
N LEU A 648 9.20 39.63 -32.04
CA LEU A 648 9.99 39.98 -33.22
C LEU A 648 11.30 39.20 -33.31
N GLN A 649 11.94 38.91 -32.16
CA GLN A 649 13.16 38.10 -32.11
C GLN A 649 12.90 36.61 -32.36
N GLU A 650 11.82 36.05 -31.81
CA GLU A 650 11.38 34.68 -32.10
C GLU A 650 10.98 34.51 -33.57
N GLY A 651 10.22 35.46 -34.13
CA GLY A 651 9.88 35.48 -35.55
C GLY A 651 11.13 35.52 -36.45
N ALA A 652 12.08 36.42 -36.15
CA ALA A 652 13.33 36.52 -36.91
C ALA A 652 14.25 35.29 -36.77
N GLN A 653 14.16 34.54 -35.68
CA GLN A 653 14.86 33.26 -35.53
C GLN A 653 14.19 32.13 -36.33
N LEU A 654 12.85 32.08 -36.33
CA LEU A 654 12.09 31.12 -37.12
C LEU A 654 12.27 31.36 -38.62
N ASP A 655 12.28 32.62 -39.06
CA ASP A 655 12.54 32.99 -40.45
C ASP A 655 13.97 32.62 -40.87
N LYS A 656 14.97 32.77 -40.00
CA LYS A 656 16.34 32.29 -40.26
C LYS A 656 16.44 30.77 -40.37
N ILE A 657 15.70 30.03 -39.53
CA ILE A 657 15.65 28.56 -39.60
C ILE A 657 14.89 28.09 -40.85
N ALA A 658 13.87 28.82 -41.28
CA ALA A 658 13.16 28.57 -42.53
C ALA A 658 14.04 28.85 -43.75
N GLU A 659 14.78 29.97 -43.75
CA GLU A 659 15.76 30.31 -44.80
C GLU A 659 16.92 29.30 -44.88
N GLU A 660 17.41 28.79 -43.74
CA GLU A 660 18.43 27.72 -43.69
C GLU A 660 17.90 26.36 -44.19
N ASN A 661 16.59 26.09 -44.03
CA ASN A 661 15.97 24.88 -44.57
C ASN A 661 15.63 25.01 -46.06
N GLU A 662 15.19 26.18 -46.53
CA GLU A 662 14.96 26.43 -47.97
C GLU A 662 16.26 26.44 -48.78
N GLN A 663 17.38 26.91 -48.21
CA GLN A 663 18.71 26.82 -48.86
C GLN A 663 19.25 25.38 -48.95
N ASN A 664 18.83 24.48 -48.07
CA ASN A 664 19.20 23.06 -48.13
C ASN A 664 18.35 22.26 -49.14
N ASP A 665 17.13 22.70 -49.45
CA ASP A 665 16.29 22.04 -50.45
C ASP A 665 16.66 22.45 -51.90
N GLU A 666 17.19 23.67 -52.14
CA GLU A 666 17.61 24.12 -53.48
C GLU A 666 18.89 23.46 -54.02
N THR A 667 19.65 22.71 -53.21
CA THR A 667 20.86 21.98 -53.68
C THR A 667 20.63 20.51 -54.03
N SER A 668 19.38 20.02 -54.03
CA SER A 668 19.07 18.59 -54.20
C SER A 668 18.48 18.19 -55.55
N ILE A 669 18.85 18.82 -56.67
CA ILE A 669 18.53 18.28 -58.01
C ILE A 669 19.74 18.32 -58.94
N ARG A 670 20.55 17.27 -58.89
CA ARG A 670 21.29 16.70 -60.04
C ARG A 670 21.67 15.26 -59.72
N VAL A 671 20.77 14.34 -60.01
CA VAL A 671 21.12 12.93 -60.20
C VAL A 671 21.64 12.84 -61.63
N ASP A 672 22.94 12.58 -61.77
CA ASP A 672 23.38 11.80 -62.92
C ASP A 672 24.48 10.83 -62.55
N SER A 673 24.40 9.75 -63.31
CA SER A 673 24.83 8.39 -63.14
C SER A 673 26.34 8.14 -63.13
N THR A 674 26.67 6.92 -62.69
CA THR A 674 27.93 6.18 -62.82
C THR A 674 28.93 6.34 -61.67
N VAL A 675 29.23 5.23 -60.98
CA VAL A 675 30.55 4.60 -61.01
C VAL A 675 30.48 3.23 -60.32
N THR A 676 30.94 2.26 -61.10
CA THR A 676 31.28 0.87 -60.79
C THR A 676 32.43 0.73 -59.79
N GLY A 677 32.43 -0.35 -59.00
CA GLY A 677 33.68 -1.01 -58.58
C GLY A 677 33.88 -1.25 -57.08
N SER A 678 33.60 -2.48 -56.65
CA SER A 678 34.26 -3.14 -55.51
C SER A 678 35.73 -3.53 -55.85
N PRO A 679 36.50 -4.16 -54.95
CA PRO A 679 36.96 -3.73 -53.62
C PRO A 679 38.51 -3.94 -53.47
N ARG A 680 39.22 -3.30 -52.52
CA ARG A 680 40.35 -3.93 -51.79
C ARG A 680 41.05 -3.05 -50.74
N LYS A 681 41.25 -3.69 -49.58
CA LYS A 681 42.42 -3.69 -48.67
C LYS A 681 43.51 -2.63 -48.88
N ILE A 682 43.94 -1.99 -47.79
CA ILE A 682 45.36 -1.80 -47.43
C ILE A 682 45.50 -1.78 -45.90
N THR A 683 46.50 -2.52 -45.45
CA THR A 683 47.02 -2.71 -44.09
C THR A 683 48.06 -1.66 -43.71
N SER A 684 48.14 -1.36 -42.41
CA SER A 684 49.32 -0.98 -41.59
C SER A 684 50.47 -0.17 -42.21
N ALA A 685 50.81 0.97 -41.60
CA ALA A 685 52.00 1.13 -40.74
C ALA A 685 52.42 2.60 -40.55
N ALA A 686 53.10 2.81 -39.42
CA ALA A 686 54.01 3.90 -39.07
C ALA A 686 53.41 5.23 -38.60
N LEU A 687 53.69 5.59 -37.35
CA LEU A 687 54.77 6.56 -37.06
C LEU A 687 55.00 6.70 -35.54
N SER A 688 56.16 6.21 -35.10
CA SER A 688 57.00 6.82 -34.06
C SER A 688 58.23 7.42 -34.79
N PRO A 689 59.12 8.31 -34.24
CA PRO A 689 59.55 8.34 -32.84
C PRO A 689 59.96 9.72 -32.20
N ARG A 690 60.19 9.66 -30.88
CA ARG A 690 61.19 10.35 -30.03
C ARG A 690 61.22 11.89 -29.92
N ARG A 691 61.10 12.36 -28.67
CA ARG A 691 62.05 13.33 -28.07
C ARG A 691 62.35 13.01 -26.60
N LYS A 692 63.65 13.09 -26.26
CA LYS A 692 64.25 12.86 -24.94
C LYS A 692 63.94 14.00 -23.96
N LEU A 693 63.80 13.68 -22.67
CA LEU A 693 64.26 14.57 -21.60
C LEU A 693 64.98 13.76 -20.52
N THR A 694 65.98 14.42 -19.94
CA THR A 694 67.11 13.92 -19.16
C THR A 694 66.88 13.94 -17.65
N SER A 695 67.38 12.89 -17.00
CA SER A 695 67.94 12.77 -15.64
C SER A 695 67.53 13.74 -14.52
N VAL A 696 66.96 13.19 -13.43
CA VAL A 696 67.45 13.38 -12.06
C VAL A 696 67.31 12.06 -11.29
N SER A 697 68.36 11.70 -10.56
CA SER A 697 68.54 10.48 -9.80
C SER A 697 67.88 10.49 -8.41
N SER A 698 67.66 9.27 -7.91
CA SER A 698 67.54 8.85 -6.49
C SER A 698 66.39 9.41 -5.66
N VAL A 699 65.43 8.53 -5.33
CA VAL A 699 65.20 7.96 -3.97
C VAL A 699 64.24 6.77 -4.17
N ARG A 700 64.69 5.55 -3.82
CA ARG A 700 63.83 4.36 -3.75
C ARG A 700 63.02 4.45 -2.46
N SER A 701 61.69 4.56 -2.56
CA SER A 701 60.79 4.33 -1.42
C SER A 701 59.88 3.12 -1.70
N GLU A 702 59.54 2.40 -0.63
CA GLU A 702 58.70 1.18 -0.65
C GLU A 702 57.32 1.38 -1.31
N GLY A 703 56.84 2.63 -1.43
CA GLY A 703 55.57 2.94 -2.06
C GLY A 703 55.49 2.60 -3.55
N SER A 704 56.60 2.63 -4.29
CA SER A 704 56.60 2.24 -5.71
C SER A 704 56.41 0.75 -5.93
N ARG A 705 56.79 -0.10 -4.97
CA ARG A 705 56.55 -1.56 -5.04
C ARG A 705 55.09 -1.90 -4.82
N MET A 706 54.44 -1.24 -3.85
CA MET A 706 53.01 -1.41 -3.57
C MET A 706 52.15 -0.95 -4.75
N LEU A 707 52.52 0.14 -5.42
CA LEU A 707 51.83 0.60 -6.64
C LEU A 707 52.01 -0.36 -7.81
N LEU A 708 53.19 -0.96 -7.96
CA LEU A 708 53.44 -1.97 -9.00
C LEU A 708 52.70 -3.28 -8.75
N GLU A 709 52.61 -3.73 -7.49
CA GLU A 709 51.80 -4.90 -7.11
C GLU A 709 50.29 -4.63 -7.31
N MET A 710 49.80 -3.45 -6.90
CA MET A 710 48.41 -3.06 -7.18
C MET A 710 48.10 -2.95 -8.68
N GLN A 711 49.07 -2.52 -9.49
CA GLN A 711 48.88 -2.37 -10.93
C GLN A 711 48.93 -3.72 -11.66
N GLN A 712 49.72 -4.68 -11.17
CA GLN A 712 49.68 -6.07 -11.63
C GLN A 712 48.39 -6.80 -11.23
N ASP A 713 47.92 -6.63 -9.99
CA ASP A 713 46.64 -7.20 -9.54
C ASP A 713 45.47 -6.66 -10.37
N ILE A 714 45.51 -5.37 -10.73
CA ILE A 714 44.51 -4.75 -11.62
C ILE A 714 44.58 -5.35 -13.02
N GLU A 715 45.76 -5.49 -13.62
CA GLU A 715 45.91 -6.07 -14.97
C GLU A 715 45.48 -7.55 -15.03
N ASP A 716 45.75 -8.34 -13.99
CA ASP A 716 45.33 -9.74 -13.90
C ASP A 716 43.80 -9.88 -13.70
N ASP A 717 43.16 -8.99 -12.93
CA ASP A 717 41.70 -8.89 -12.83
C ASP A 717 41.05 -8.48 -14.16
N TYR A 718 41.68 -7.55 -14.91
CA TYR A 718 41.22 -7.15 -16.25
C TYR A 718 41.35 -8.29 -17.28
N ALA A 719 42.41 -9.08 -17.24
CA ALA A 719 42.61 -10.23 -18.14
C ALA A 719 41.60 -11.36 -17.87
N MET A 720 41.30 -11.66 -16.60
CA MET A 720 40.31 -12.67 -16.21
C MET A 720 38.87 -12.27 -16.58
N LEU A 721 38.57 -10.97 -16.60
CA LEU A 721 37.27 -10.42 -17.02
C LEU A 721 37.08 -10.50 -18.54
N TYR A 722 38.13 -10.27 -19.33
CA TYR A 722 38.09 -10.38 -20.80
C TYR A 722 37.94 -11.83 -21.29
N GLU A 723 38.57 -12.79 -20.60
CA GLU A 723 38.49 -14.21 -20.98
C GLU A 723 37.10 -14.82 -20.70
N LYS A 724 36.35 -14.29 -19.72
CA LYS A 724 34.95 -14.68 -19.47
C LYS A 724 33.95 -14.04 -20.46
N GLU A 725 34.26 -12.89 -21.05
CA GLU A 725 33.37 -12.20 -22.01
C GLU A 725 33.30 -12.91 -23.38
N THR A 726 34.39 -13.54 -23.82
CA THR A 726 34.41 -14.27 -25.10
C THR A 726 33.63 -15.59 -25.08
N MET A 727 33.46 -16.23 -23.90
CA MET A 727 32.69 -17.49 -23.79
C MET A 727 31.17 -17.27 -23.77
N TYR A 728 30.68 -16.07 -23.40
CA TYR A 728 29.25 -15.75 -23.34
C TYR A 728 28.68 -15.13 -24.63
N GLN A 729 29.52 -14.52 -25.48
CA GLN A 729 29.09 -13.90 -26.75
C GLN A 729 28.56 -14.91 -27.79
N VAL A 730 28.79 -16.21 -27.62
CA VAL A 730 28.33 -17.25 -28.57
C VAL A 730 26.85 -17.65 -28.34
N CYS A 731 26.23 -17.27 -27.22
CA CYS A 731 24.84 -17.67 -26.90
C CYS A 731 23.75 -16.62 -27.22
N ASP A 732 24.12 -15.37 -27.51
CA ASP A 732 23.17 -14.24 -27.54
C ASP A 732 22.58 -13.95 -28.94
N SER A 733 23.23 -14.42 -30.00
CA SER A 733 22.83 -14.12 -31.39
C SER A 733 21.48 -14.71 -31.82
N ARG A 734 21.01 -15.80 -31.18
CA ARG A 734 19.72 -16.43 -31.52
C ARG A 734 18.50 -15.71 -30.94
N GLN A 735 18.59 -15.17 -29.71
CA GLN A 735 17.45 -14.51 -29.06
C GLN A 735 17.20 -13.10 -29.60
N VAL A 736 18.26 -12.38 -29.97
CA VAL A 736 18.15 -11.07 -30.62
C VAL A 736 17.49 -11.17 -31.99
N GLN A 737 17.75 -12.27 -32.72
CA GLN A 737 17.20 -12.50 -34.06
C GLN A 737 15.73 -12.96 -34.06
N GLU A 738 15.24 -13.59 -32.99
CA GLU A 738 13.81 -13.89 -32.80
C GLU A 738 13.01 -12.65 -32.38
N ARG A 739 13.57 -11.78 -31.53
CA ARG A 739 12.92 -10.53 -31.11
C ARG A 739 12.75 -9.54 -32.26
N SER A 740 13.74 -9.41 -33.13
CA SER A 740 13.66 -8.53 -34.31
C SER A 740 12.58 -8.99 -35.30
N LYS A 741 12.44 -10.30 -35.52
CA LYS A 741 11.36 -10.88 -36.35
C LYS A 741 9.96 -10.75 -35.77
N ALA A 742 9.81 -10.63 -34.45
CA ALA A 742 8.52 -10.41 -33.79
C ALA A 742 8.06 -8.93 -33.90
N ILE A 743 9.00 -7.99 -33.89
CA ILE A 743 8.73 -6.55 -34.05
C ILE A 743 8.27 -6.24 -35.48
N GLU A 744 8.83 -6.89 -36.50
CA GLU A 744 8.40 -6.77 -37.89
C GLU A 744 6.96 -7.27 -38.16
N ARG A 745 6.36 -8.07 -37.25
CA ARG A 745 5.00 -8.64 -37.41
C ARG A 745 3.88 -7.83 -36.75
N GLY A 746 4.18 -6.71 -36.10
CA GLY A 746 3.14 -5.82 -35.52
C GLY A 746 2.35 -6.43 -34.35
N GLU A 747 2.84 -7.49 -33.72
CA GLU A 747 2.22 -8.06 -32.52
C GLU A 747 2.46 -7.12 -31.32
N ARG A 748 1.39 -6.55 -30.76
CA ARG A 748 1.46 -5.86 -29.46
C ARG A 748 1.91 -6.90 -28.43
N VAL A 749 3.13 -6.75 -27.93
CA VAL A 749 3.65 -7.54 -26.80
C VAL A 749 2.83 -7.17 -25.56
N GLN A 750 1.68 -7.83 -25.38
CA GLN A 750 1.02 -7.97 -24.08
C GLN A 750 2.06 -8.52 -23.11
N ASP A 751 2.12 -7.97 -21.88
CA ASP A 751 3.04 -8.41 -20.83
C ASP A 751 3.10 -9.93 -20.79
N SER A 752 4.14 -10.46 -21.42
CA SER A 752 4.26 -11.89 -21.67
C SER A 752 4.28 -12.57 -20.32
N LYS A 753 3.38 -13.52 -20.10
CA LYS A 753 3.41 -14.50 -19.00
C LYS A 753 4.85 -15.01 -18.84
N ILE A 754 5.64 -14.36 -17.98
CA ILE A 754 6.99 -14.81 -17.67
C ILE A 754 6.81 -16.18 -17.02
N LYS A 755 7.25 -17.24 -17.69
CA LYS A 755 7.14 -18.60 -17.14
C LYS A 755 7.84 -18.61 -15.78
N PRO A 756 7.20 -19.18 -14.73
CA PRO A 756 7.81 -19.25 -13.41
C PRO A 756 9.16 -19.96 -13.51
N THR A 757 10.18 -19.37 -12.90
CA THR A 757 11.53 -19.94 -12.95
C THR A 757 11.57 -21.21 -12.11
N PRO A 758 12.04 -22.36 -12.64
CA PRO A 758 12.12 -23.58 -11.85
C PRO A 758 13.16 -23.43 -10.72
N LEU A 759 12.88 -24.00 -9.55
CA LEU A 759 13.74 -23.92 -8.36
C LEU A 759 15.18 -24.37 -8.63
N TRP A 760 15.37 -25.39 -9.46
CA TRP A 760 16.70 -25.87 -9.84
C TRP A 760 17.57 -24.78 -10.49
N LYS A 761 16.97 -23.87 -11.29
CA LYS A 761 17.72 -22.77 -11.91
C LYS A 761 18.21 -21.79 -10.85
N ILE A 762 17.39 -21.49 -9.84
CA ILE A 762 17.75 -20.63 -8.70
C ILE A 762 18.88 -21.29 -7.88
N MET A 763 18.77 -22.60 -7.63
CA MET A 763 19.82 -23.35 -6.92
C MET A 763 21.15 -23.38 -7.69
N LYS A 764 21.10 -23.51 -9.02
CA LYS A 764 22.29 -23.48 -9.88
C LYS A 764 23.02 -22.14 -9.79
N MET A 765 22.31 -21.02 -9.60
CA MET A 765 22.93 -19.69 -9.43
C MET A 765 23.72 -19.58 -8.12
N ASN A 766 23.34 -20.35 -7.10
CA ASN A 766 24.03 -20.40 -5.80
C ASN A 766 25.03 -21.56 -5.67
N ARG A 767 25.54 -22.10 -6.79
CA ARG A 767 26.45 -23.27 -6.79
C ARG A 767 27.73 -23.03 -5.99
N ASP A 768 28.22 -21.80 -5.92
CA ASP A 768 29.46 -21.43 -5.22
C ASP A 768 29.36 -21.65 -3.69
N LYS A 769 28.14 -21.71 -3.14
CA LYS A 769 27.86 -21.88 -1.71
C LYS A 769 27.11 -23.19 -1.40
N TRP A 770 27.21 -24.20 -2.27
CA TRP A 770 26.50 -25.47 -2.12
C TRP A 770 26.78 -26.20 -0.79
N HIS A 771 27.98 -26.05 -0.22
CA HIS A 771 28.39 -26.67 1.03
C HIS A 771 27.57 -26.17 2.23
N PHE A 772 27.27 -24.86 2.29
CA PHE A 772 26.38 -24.33 3.31
C PHE A 772 24.96 -24.89 3.15
N PHE A 773 24.49 -25.04 1.91
CA PHE A 773 23.18 -25.62 1.67
C PHE A 773 23.10 -27.10 2.09
N ALA A 774 24.15 -27.88 1.83
CA ALA A 774 24.25 -29.27 2.29
C ALA A 774 24.23 -29.37 3.83
N LEU A 775 24.99 -28.49 4.50
CA LEU A 775 25.00 -28.41 5.96
C LEU A 775 23.64 -27.96 6.53
N ALA A 776 22.94 -27.06 5.85
CA ALA A 776 21.59 -26.66 6.21
C ALA A 776 20.61 -27.84 6.13
N ILE A 777 20.67 -28.65 5.06
CA ILE A 777 19.84 -29.86 4.92
C ILE A 777 20.10 -30.82 6.07
N PHE A 778 21.35 -31.02 6.46
CA PHE A 778 21.68 -31.85 7.62
C PHE A 778 21.00 -31.34 8.91
N GLY A 779 21.06 -30.03 9.17
CA GLY A 779 20.33 -29.42 10.29
C GLY A 779 18.81 -29.60 10.19
N CYS A 780 18.24 -29.52 8.97
CA CYS A 780 16.82 -29.78 8.72
C CYS A 780 16.42 -31.23 8.98
N ILE A 781 17.27 -32.19 8.62
CA ILE A 781 17.02 -33.61 8.88
C ILE A 781 17.00 -33.87 10.39
N ILE A 782 17.96 -33.32 11.14
CA ILE A 782 17.98 -33.43 12.61
C ILE A 782 16.67 -32.87 13.17
N ASN A 783 16.32 -31.63 12.82
CA ASN A 783 15.09 -30.98 13.28
C ASN A 783 13.82 -31.77 12.89
N GLY A 784 13.76 -32.30 11.67
CA GLY A 784 12.62 -33.10 11.20
C GLY A 784 12.44 -34.41 11.98
N LEU A 785 13.54 -35.04 12.41
CA LEU A 785 13.52 -36.29 13.19
C LEU A 785 13.18 -36.09 14.67
N VAL A 786 13.30 -34.86 15.19
CA VAL A 786 13.00 -34.53 16.60
C VAL A 786 11.58 -34.94 16.98
N VAL A 787 10.57 -34.64 16.14
CA VAL A 787 9.16 -34.92 16.46
C VAL A 787 8.87 -36.43 16.53
N PRO A 788 9.29 -37.26 15.55
CA PRO A 788 9.14 -38.72 15.68
C PRO A 788 9.92 -39.32 16.86
N PHE A 789 11.14 -38.84 17.15
CA PHE A 789 11.89 -39.30 18.34
C PHE A 789 11.23 -38.87 19.65
N PHE A 790 10.65 -37.67 19.70
CA PHE A 790 9.84 -37.23 20.83
C PHE A 790 8.67 -38.19 21.06
N ALA A 791 7.95 -38.59 20.01
CA ALA A 791 6.84 -39.55 20.14
C ALA A 791 7.29 -40.90 20.69
N LEU A 792 8.48 -41.40 20.30
CA LEU A 792 9.05 -42.63 20.86
C LEU A 792 9.39 -42.50 22.35
N VAL A 793 10.11 -41.44 22.74
CA VAL A 793 10.46 -41.19 24.15
C VAL A 793 9.19 -40.99 24.98
N TYR A 794 8.24 -40.22 24.46
CA TYR A 794 6.95 -40.00 25.09
C TYR A 794 6.15 -41.31 25.29
N SER A 795 6.16 -42.21 24.30
CA SER A 795 5.53 -43.54 24.45
C SER A 795 6.14 -44.37 25.57
N GLN A 796 7.45 -44.24 25.84
CA GLN A 796 8.10 -44.99 26.92
C GLN A 796 7.71 -44.48 28.29
N ILE A 797 7.40 -43.18 28.44
CA ILE A 797 6.87 -42.64 29.70
C ILE A 797 5.54 -43.32 30.10
N PHE A 798 4.69 -43.69 29.14
CA PHE A 798 3.48 -44.48 29.46
C PHE A 798 3.83 -45.84 30.07
N ASN A 799 4.84 -46.51 29.51
CA ASN A 799 5.29 -47.81 30.03
C ASN A 799 5.89 -47.65 31.44
N VAL A 800 6.72 -46.64 31.66
CA VAL A 800 7.29 -46.34 32.99
C VAL A 800 6.20 -46.06 34.02
N PHE A 801 5.15 -45.32 33.64
CA PHE A 801 4.00 -45.08 34.51
C PHE A 801 3.09 -46.30 34.65
N SER A 802 3.42 -47.46 34.10
CA SER A 802 2.76 -48.74 34.40
C SER A 802 3.60 -49.63 35.32
N GLU A 803 4.87 -49.32 35.53
CA GLU A 803 5.82 -50.13 36.31
C GLU A 803 5.59 -50.07 37.83
N PRO A 804 6.12 -51.05 38.59
CA PRO A 804 6.16 -51.00 40.05
C PRO A 804 7.01 -49.84 40.59
N ILE A 805 6.65 -49.35 41.79
CA ILE A 805 7.24 -48.16 42.42
C ILE A 805 8.77 -48.25 42.59
N GLU A 806 9.30 -49.47 42.83
CA GLU A 806 10.75 -49.69 43.04
C GLU A 806 11.61 -49.39 41.81
N GLN A 807 11.09 -49.61 40.59
CA GLN A 807 11.80 -49.39 39.32
C GLN A 807 11.48 -48.03 38.69
N LEU A 808 10.25 -47.55 38.91
CA LEU A 808 9.69 -46.34 38.31
C LEU A 808 10.57 -45.09 38.45
N ASN A 809 11.22 -44.86 39.59
CA ASN A 809 12.03 -43.65 39.80
C ASN A 809 13.28 -43.61 38.90
N THR A 810 13.94 -44.76 38.70
CA THR A 810 15.18 -44.85 37.90
C THR A 810 14.86 -44.68 36.42
N ASP A 811 13.83 -45.38 35.95
CA ASP A 811 13.44 -45.35 34.54
C ASP A 811 12.77 -44.02 34.16
N ALA A 812 11.96 -43.43 35.05
CA ALA A 812 11.40 -42.09 34.84
C ALA A 812 12.51 -41.03 34.73
N LEU A 813 13.57 -41.12 35.53
CA LEU A 813 14.70 -40.20 35.46
C LEU A 813 15.45 -40.36 34.13
N PHE A 814 15.74 -41.60 33.71
CA PHE A 814 16.40 -41.88 32.44
C PHE A 814 15.61 -41.31 31.24
N TRP A 815 14.32 -41.64 31.12
CA TRP A 815 13.49 -41.17 30.02
C TRP A 815 13.20 -39.67 30.08
N SER A 816 13.15 -39.07 31.27
CA SER A 816 13.08 -37.60 31.41
C SER A 816 14.33 -36.92 30.86
N PHE A 817 15.53 -37.45 31.11
CA PHE A 817 16.77 -36.93 30.53
C PHE A 817 16.84 -37.09 29.01
N MET A 818 16.18 -38.10 28.43
CA MET A 818 16.10 -38.24 26.97
C MET A 818 15.38 -37.06 26.30
N PHE A 819 14.40 -36.41 26.96
CA PHE A 819 13.82 -35.17 26.44
C PHE A 819 14.84 -34.05 26.35
N VAL A 820 15.73 -33.91 27.34
CA VAL A 820 16.82 -32.91 27.29
C VAL A 820 17.78 -33.21 26.15
N ALA A 821 18.15 -34.47 25.94
CA ALA A 821 18.99 -34.88 24.82
C ALA A 821 18.35 -34.53 23.46
N ILE A 822 17.05 -34.77 23.29
CA ILE A 822 16.28 -34.36 22.11
C ILE A 822 16.27 -32.84 21.97
N GLY A 823 16.10 -32.09 23.07
CA GLY A 823 16.13 -30.63 23.08
C GLY A 823 17.47 -30.06 22.61
N ILE A 824 18.59 -30.66 23.03
CA ILE A 824 19.93 -30.27 22.58
C ILE A 824 20.11 -30.57 21.09
N ALA A 825 19.70 -31.76 20.63
CA ALA A 825 19.76 -32.10 19.21
C ALA A 825 18.93 -31.14 18.35
N ASN A 826 17.73 -30.78 18.81
CA ASN A 826 16.87 -29.80 18.15
C ASN A 826 17.52 -28.41 18.09
N ALA A 827 18.07 -27.94 19.21
CA ALA A 827 18.76 -26.65 19.30
C ALA A 827 19.93 -26.58 18.31
N ILE A 828 20.76 -27.63 18.24
CA ILE A 828 21.88 -27.72 17.29
C ILE A 828 21.37 -27.71 15.85
N GLY A 829 20.35 -28.52 15.53
CA GLY A 829 19.74 -28.59 14.20
C GLY A 829 19.19 -27.23 13.73
N GLN A 830 18.50 -26.51 14.62
CA GLN A 830 17.94 -25.19 14.36
C GLN A 830 19.02 -24.12 14.12
N ILE A 831 20.10 -24.10 14.91
CA ILE A 831 21.21 -23.16 14.72
C ILE A 831 21.91 -23.42 13.38
N ILE A 832 22.27 -24.69 13.11
CA ILE A 832 22.94 -25.07 11.87
C ILE A 832 22.08 -24.69 10.67
N SER A 833 20.80 -25.05 10.70
CA SER A 833 19.87 -24.74 9.61
C SER A 833 19.71 -23.23 9.41
N ALA A 834 19.45 -22.46 10.47
CA ALA A 834 19.22 -21.02 10.37
C ALA A 834 20.43 -20.26 9.82
N VAL A 835 21.63 -20.52 10.35
CA VAL A 835 22.86 -19.84 9.94
C VAL A 835 23.23 -20.19 8.50
N CYS A 836 23.20 -21.47 8.14
CA CYS A 836 23.61 -21.92 6.81
C CYS A 836 22.60 -21.50 5.72
N CYS A 837 21.30 -21.50 6.03
CA CYS A 837 20.28 -20.97 5.12
C CYS A 837 20.39 -19.46 4.95
N GLY A 838 20.67 -18.73 6.03
CA GLY A 838 20.96 -17.30 5.99
C GLY A 838 22.13 -16.98 5.06
N GLN A 839 23.25 -17.72 5.20
CA GLN A 839 24.42 -17.60 4.33
C GLN A 839 24.06 -17.80 2.84
N CYS A 840 23.30 -18.85 2.52
CA CYS A 840 22.86 -19.11 1.16
C CYS A 840 21.94 -18.02 0.61
N GLY A 841 20.97 -17.58 1.42
CA GLY A 841 19.98 -16.59 1.03
C GLY A 841 20.57 -15.20 0.80
N GLU A 842 21.42 -14.73 1.71
CA GLU A 842 22.09 -13.43 1.59
C GLU A 842 23.12 -13.42 0.45
N ALA A 843 23.87 -14.51 0.25
CA ALA A 843 24.80 -14.63 -0.86
C ALA A 843 24.09 -14.58 -2.22
N LEU A 844 22.97 -15.30 -2.37
CA LEU A 844 22.18 -15.25 -3.60
C LEU A 844 21.57 -13.86 -3.80
N THR A 845 21.05 -13.22 -2.74
CA THR A 845 20.44 -11.89 -2.84
C THR A 845 21.44 -10.84 -3.32
N LYS A 846 22.66 -10.82 -2.72
CA LYS A 846 23.75 -9.96 -3.19
C LYS A 846 24.07 -10.24 -4.66
N LYS A 847 24.27 -11.50 -5.02
CA LYS A 847 24.65 -11.91 -6.39
C LYS A 847 23.61 -11.48 -7.42
N LEU A 848 22.33 -11.74 -7.15
CA LEU A 848 21.23 -11.34 -8.03
C LEU A 848 21.13 -9.83 -8.17
N ARG A 849 21.24 -9.07 -7.08
CA ARG A 849 21.19 -7.60 -7.14
C ARG A 849 22.35 -7.06 -7.96
N PHE A 850 23.56 -7.56 -7.72
CA PHE A 850 24.74 -7.13 -8.46
C PHE A 850 24.66 -7.48 -9.95
N GLU A 851 24.34 -8.73 -10.30
CA GLU A 851 24.22 -9.17 -11.70
C GLU A 851 23.10 -8.44 -12.44
N ALA A 852 21.95 -8.24 -11.79
CA ALA A 852 20.86 -7.47 -12.38
C ALA A 852 21.28 -6.00 -12.58
N PHE A 853 21.98 -5.39 -11.63
CA PHE A 853 22.39 -3.98 -11.72
C PHE A 853 23.38 -3.81 -12.85
N ARG A 854 24.39 -4.69 -12.91
CA ARG A 854 25.35 -4.79 -14.00
C ARG A 854 24.68 -4.93 -15.36
N ASN A 855 23.65 -5.77 -15.47
CA ASN A 855 22.95 -5.98 -16.73
C ASN A 855 22.10 -4.78 -17.14
N LEU A 856 21.47 -4.08 -16.18
CA LEU A 856 20.72 -2.87 -16.44
C LEU A 856 21.62 -1.74 -16.95
N LEU A 857 22.79 -1.52 -16.33
CA LEU A 857 23.76 -0.51 -16.81
C LEU A 857 24.29 -0.78 -18.24
N ARG A 858 24.12 -2.01 -18.76
CA ARG A 858 24.50 -2.39 -20.12
C ARG A 858 23.39 -2.17 -21.14
N GLN A 859 22.16 -1.89 -20.72
CA GLN A 859 21.06 -1.62 -21.65
C GLN A 859 21.25 -0.29 -22.35
N ASP A 860 20.70 -0.19 -23.56
CA ASP A 860 20.66 1.04 -24.34
C ASP A 860 19.64 2.04 -23.78
N ILE A 861 19.75 3.31 -24.17
CA ILE A 861 18.84 4.36 -23.67
C ILE A 861 17.39 4.07 -24.07
N ALA A 862 17.16 3.43 -25.24
CA ALA A 862 15.84 3.04 -25.70
C ALA A 862 15.11 2.08 -24.73
N PHE A 863 15.85 1.22 -24.02
CA PHE A 863 15.27 0.39 -22.96
C PHE A 863 14.63 1.23 -21.84
N TYR A 864 15.30 2.31 -21.44
CA TYR A 864 14.86 3.22 -20.37
C TYR A 864 13.78 4.21 -20.82
N ASP A 865 13.66 4.46 -22.13
CA ASP A 865 12.62 5.30 -22.70
C ASP A 865 11.24 4.57 -22.74
N ASP A 866 11.20 3.24 -22.61
CA ASP A 866 9.94 2.47 -22.47
C ASP A 866 9.32 2.70 -21.06
N GLN A 867 8.06 3.14 -21.02
CA GLN A 867 7.30 3.34 -19.78
C GLN A 867 7.18 2.08 -18.88
N ARG A 868 7.43 0.89 -19.43
CA ARG A 868 7.52 -0.37 -18.66
C ARG A 868 8.77 -0.43 -17.79
N HIS A 869 9.85 0.22 -18.20
CA HIS A 869 11.14 0.25 -17.50
C HIS A 869 11.44 1.61 -16.88
N ASN A 870 10.42 2.40 -16.57
CA ASN A 870 10.58 3.63 -15.80
C ASN A 870 11.40 3.35 -14.53
N THR A 871 12.37 4.23 -14.24
CA THR A 871 13.23 4.25 -13.05
C THR A 871 12.50 3.80 -11.78
N GLY A 872 11.33 4.35 -11.48
CA GLY A 872 10.57 4.00 -10.27
C GLY A 872 10.15 2.51 -10.22
N LYS A 873 9.71 1.94 -11.36
CA LYS A 873 9.37 0.52 -11.48
C LYS A 873 10.60 -0.37 -11.36
N LEU A 874 11.72 0.02 -11.97
CA LEU A 874 12.99 -0.71 -11.87
C LEU A 874 13.52 -0.73 -10.43
N CYS A 875 13.53 0.44 -9.76
CA CYS A 875 13.91 0.57 -8.35
C CYS A 875 13.02 -0.28 -7.44
N THR A 876 11.71 -0.27 -7.70
CA THR A 876 10.76 -1.11 -6.95
C THR A 876 11.10 -2.59 -7.12
N ARG A 877 11.23 -3.08 -8.36
CA ARG A 877 11.63 -4.48 -8.63
C ARG A 877 12.96 -4.86 -7.97
N PHE A 878 13.91 -3.94 -7.91
CA PHE A 878 15.19 -4.12 -7.23
C PHE A 878 15.07 -4.23 -5.70
N ALA A 879 14.22 -3.39 -5.13
CA ALA A 879 13.95 -3.35 -3.71
C ALA A 879 13.14 -4.56 -3.26
N THR A 880 12.13 -4.98 -4.02
CA THR A 880 11.14 -5.99 -3.62
C THR A 880 11.42 -7.38 -4.18
N ASP A 881 11.65 -7.52 -5.48
CA ASP A 881 11.62 -8.83 -6.15
C ASP A 881 12.88 -9.64 -5.86
N VAL A 882 14.04 -8.98 -5.80
CA VAL A 882 15.31 -9.67 -5.57
C VAL A 882 15.39 -10.29 -4.15
N PRO A 883 15.02 -9.57 -3.07
CA PRO A 883 14.90 -10.18 -1.74
C PRO A 883 13.82 -11.25 -1.66
N ASN A 884 12.76 -11.20 -2.47
CA ASN A 884 11.74 -12.24 -2.47
C ASN A 884 12.30 -13.60 -2.91
N VAL A 885 13.33 -13.62 -3.76
CA VAL A 885 14.01 -14.88 -4.14
C VAL A 885 14.72 -15.53 -2.94
N ARG A 886 15.14 -14.75 -1.94
CA ARG A 886 15.70 -15.26 -0.67
C ARG A 886 14.74 -16.20 0.05
N TYR A 887 13.42 -16.04 -0.14
CA TYR A 887 12.42 -16.89 0.51
C TYR A 887 12.56 -18.36 0.14
N VAL A 888 13.16 -18.70 -1.01
CA VAL A 888 13.47 -20.09 -1.35
C VAL A 888 14.36 -20.71 -0.27
N PHE A 889 15.43 -20.03 0.16
CA PHE A 889 16.35 -20.56 1.17
C PHE A 889 15.83 -20.47 2.59
N THR A 890 14.90 -19.57 2.90
CA THR A 890 14.34 -19.48 4.26
C THR A 890 13.10 -20.37 4.45
N ARG A 891 12.36 -20.71 3.39
CA ARG A 891 11.14 -21.53 3.46
C ARG A 891 11.36 -23.00 3.11
N LEU A 892 12.22 -23.30 2.13
CA LEU A 892 12.53 -24.69 1.74
C LEU A 892 13.03 -25.57 2.92
N PRO A 893 13.84 -25.06 3.87
CA PRO A 893 14.24 -25.81 5.06
C PRO A 893 13.08 -26.35 5.89
N VAL A 894 12.01 -25.55 6.03
CA VAL A 894 10.80 -25.94 6.76
C VAL A 894 10.07 -27.07 6.03
N VAL A 895 9.98 -26.98 4.71
CA VAL A 895 9.39 -28.03 3.87
C VAL A 895 10.19 -29.33 3.98
N ILE A 896 11.52 -29.27 3.88
CA ILE A 896 12.39 -30.44 4.01
C ILE A 896 12.22 -31.08 5.40
N SER A 897 12.25 -30.27 6.46
CA SER A 897 12.07 -30.76 7.83
C SER A 897 10.70 -31.42 8.00
N SER A 898 9.63 -30.84 7.44
CA SER A 898 8.27 -31.38 7.50
C SER A 898 8.13 -32.71 6.75
N VAL A 899 8.78 -32.85 5.59
CA VAL A 899 8.82 -34.11 4.83
C VAL A 899 9.56 -35.19 5.62
N VAL A 900 10.70 -34.84 6.23
CA VAL A 900 11.45 -35.77 7.10
C VAL A 900 10.62 -36.19 8.31
N THR A 901 9.92 -35.25 8.96
CA THR A 901 8.99 -35.54 10.05
C THR A 901 7.89 -36.50 9.62
N LEU A 902 7.25 -36.25 8.49
CA LEU A 902 6.18 -37.10 7.96
C LEU A 902 6.68 -38.51 7.65
N ILE A 903 7.81 -38.64 6.95
CA ILE A 903 8.42 -39.94 6.64
C ILE A 903 8.79 -40.67 7.92
N GLY A 904 9.45 -40.00 8.86
CA GLY A 904 9.84 -40.58 10.15
C GLY A 904 8.62 -41.08 10.95
N ALA A 905 7.55 -40.28 11.01
CA ALA A 905 6.31 -40.66 11.68
C ALA A 905 5.63 -41.87 11.01
N ILE A 906 5.59 -41.93 9.68
CA ILE A 906 5.05 -43.07 8.93
C ILE A 906 5.87 -44.33 9.20
N VAL A 907 7.21 -44.26 9.10
CA VAL A 907 8.09 -45.41 9.33
C VAL A 907 7.90 -45.97 10.74
N ILE A 908 7.90 -45.11 11.76
CA ILE A 908 7.65 -45.52 13.15
C ILE A 908 6.24 -46.10 13.31
N GLY A 909 5.22 -45.46 12.73
CA GLY A 909 3.84 -45.95 12.78
C GLY A 909 3.69 -47.36 12.19
N PHE A 910 4.26 -47.63 11.01
CA PHE A 910 4.22 -48.95 10.39
C PHE A 910 5.06 -49.99 11.12
N ALA A 911 6.16 -49.60 11.77
CA ALA A 911 7.01 -50.50 12.54
C ALA A 911 6.31 -51.02 13.80
N TYR A 912 5.55 -50.17 14.51
CA TYR A 912 4.86 -50.55 15.75
C TYR A 912 3.44 -51.09 15.52
N GLY A 913 2.72 -50.60 14.49
CA GLY A 913 1.33 -50.99 14.27
C GLY A 913 0.82 -50.64 12.87
N TRP A 914 1.11 -51.50 11.89
CA TRP A 914 0.76 -51.27 10.48
C TRP A 914 -0.75 -51.05 10.23
N GLN A 915 -1.62 -51.71 11.01
CA GLN A 915 -3.08 -51.59 10.88
C GLN A 915 -3.56 -50.19 11.29
N LEU A 916 -3.10 -49.68 12.44
CA LEU A 916 -3.44 -48.34 12.93
C LEU A 916 -2.81 -47.25 12.04
N ALA A 917 -1.57 -47.49 11.57
CA ALA A 917 -0.89 -46.60 10.65
C ALA A 917 -1.65 -46.41 9.33
N LEU A 918 -2.24 -47.48 8.77
CA LEU A 918 -3.08 -47.40 7.57
C LEU A 918 -4.34 -46.54 7.78
N VAL A 919 -5.00 -46.68 8.93
CA VAL A 919 -6.19 -45.87 9.26
C VAL A 919 -5.84 -44.39 9.36
N LEU A 920 -4.73 -44.05 10.01
CA LEU A 920 -4.26 -42.66 10.12
C LEU A 920 -3.81 -42.10 8.76
N LEU A 921 -3.14 -42.91 7.94
CA LEU A 921 -2.71 -42.52 6.59
C LEU A 921 -3.88 -42.14 5.68
N ALA A 922 -5.06 -42.76 5.87
CA ALA A 922 -6.27 -42.42 5.11
C ALA A 922 -6.79 -40.99 5.38
N ILE A 923 -6.45 -40.40 6.53
CA ILE A 923 -6.87 -39.04 6.91
C ILE A 923 -5.94 -37.98 6.32
N ILE A 924 -4.66 -38.31 6.08
CA ILE A 924 -3.65 -37.34 5.61
C ILE A 924 -4.04 -36.66 4.28
N PRO A 925 -4.52 -37.38 3.24
CA PRO A 925 -4.99 -36.75 2.00
C PRO A 925 -6.13 -35.75 2.21
N LEU A 926 -7.01 -35.97 3.19
CA LEU A 926 -8.12 -35.07 3.51
C LEU A 926 -7.61 -33.74 4.10
N ILE A 927 -6.61 -33.80 4.99
CA ILE A 927 -5.97 -32.61 5.58
C ILE A 927 -5.20 -31.83 4.51
N ILE A 928 -4.44 -32.51 3.64
CA ILE A 928 -3.74 -31.87 2.53
C ILE A 928 -4.74 -31.23 1.55
N GLY A 929 -5.83 -31.93 1.26
CA GLY A 929 -6.92 -31.43 0.43
C GLY A 929 -7.55 -30.18 1.02
N SER A 930 -7.89 -30.17 2.31
CA SER A 930 -8.51 -28.99 2.95
C SER A 930 -7.57 -27.79 2.95
N GLY A 931 -6.28 -27.97 3.26
CA GLY A 931 -5.29 -26.90 3.19
C GLY A 931 -5.08 -26.35 1.78
N TYR A 932 -5.12 -27.21 0.76
CA TYR A 932 -5.08 -26.78 -0.64
C TYR A 932 -6.30 -25.93 -1.02
N PHE A 933 -7.50 -26.35 -0.62
CA PHE A 933 -8.72 -25.59 -0.87
C PHE A 933 -8.72 -24.25 -0.14
N GLU A 934 -8.30 -24.23 1.13
CA GLU A 934 -8.15 -23.02 1.94
C GLU A 934 -7.20 -22.02 1.25
N MET A 935 -6.00 -22.48 0.86
CA MET A 935 -5.01 -21.65 0.17
C MET A 935 -5.57 -21.11 -1.16
N LYS A 936 -6.20 -21.97 -1.97
CA LYS A 936 -6.76 -21.58 -3.26
C LYS A 936 -7.87 -20.54 -3.10
N MET A 937 -8.76 -20.70 -2.11
CA MET A 937 -9.85 -19.76 -1.86
C MET A 937 -9.34 -18.42 -1.32
N HIS A 938 -8.40 -18.44 -0.39
CA HIS A 938 -7.85 -17.23 0.22
C HIS A 938 -7.10 -16.37 -0.81
N PHE A 939 -6.20 -16.96 -1.60
CA PHE A 939 -5.44 -16.22 -2.60
C PHE A 939 -6.26 -15.85 -3.84
N GLY A 940 -7.18 -16.72 -4.28
CA GLY A 940 -8.03 -16.45 -5.44
C GLY A 940 -8.93 -15.23 -5.21
N ARG A 941 -9.65 -15.21 -4.08
CA ARG A 941 -10.55 -14.09 -3.75
C ARG A 941 -9.82 -12.78 -3.43
N ALA A 942 -8.63 -12.86 -2.84
CA ALA A 942 -7.83 -11.66 -2.58
C ALA A 942 -7.43 -10.93 -3.88
N PHE A 943 -7.08 -11.68 -4.93
CA PHE A 943 -6.77 -11.10 -6.24
C PHE A 943 -8.00 -10.44 -6.88
N ASP A 944 -9.15 -11.11 -6.84
CA ASP A 944 -10.40 -10.56 -7.38
C ASP A 944 -10.84 -9.29 -6.61
N ALA A 945 -10.77 -9.32 -5.27
CA ALA A 945 -11.12 -8.18 -4.43
C ALA A 945 -10.19 -6.97 -4.65
N THR A 946 -8.88 -7.20 -4.77
CA THR A 946 -7.92 -6.12 -5.08
C THR A 946 -8.13 -5.53 -6.46
N ALA A 947 -8.47 -6.35 -7.46
CA ALA A 947 -8.81 -5.86 -8.79
C ALA A 947 -10.08 -4.99 -8.79
N LEU A 948 -11.13 -5.38 -8.06
CA LEU A 948 -12.36 -4.60 -7.94
C LEU A 948 -12.13 -3.27 -7.17
N LEU A 949 -11.24 -3.25 -6.18
CA LEU A 949 -10.86 -2.03 -5.46
C LEU A 949 -9.98 -1.09 -6.28
N GLU A 950 -9.30 -1.57 -7.32
CA GLU A 950 -8.45 -0.74 -8.19
C GLU A 950 -9.26 0.38 -8.84
N ASP A 951 -10.48 0.07 -9.32
CA ASP A 951 -11.34 1.06 -9.97
C ASP A 951 -11.89 2.10 -8.99
N ALA A 952 -12.24 1.69 -7.77
CA ALA A 952 -12.56 2.63 -6.70
C ALA A 952 -11.35 3.52 -6.36
N GLY A 953 -10.15 2.93 -6.27
CA GLY A 953 -8.90 3.64 -6.03
C GLY A 953 -8.62 4.70 -7.09
N LYS A 954 -8.84 4.40 -8.38
CA LYS A 954 -8.67 5.36 -9.48
C LYS A 954 -9.57 6.58 -9.32
N VAL A 955 -10.86 6.38 -9.05
CA VAL A 955 -11.81 7.48 -8.85
C VAL A 955 -11.40 8.36 -7.67
N ALA A 956 -10.92 7.75 -6.58
CA ALA A 956 -10.42 8.49 -5.43
C ALA A 956 -9.14 9.28 -5.77
N THR A 957 -8.19 8.67 -6.45
CA THR A 957 -6.93 9.31 -6.86
C THR A 957 -7.17 10.48 -7.79
N GLU A 958 -7.98 10.27 -8.83
CA GLU A 958 -8.38 11.29 -9.78
C GLU A 958 -9.02 12.51 -9.09
N ALA A 959 -9.93 12.28 -8.14
CA ALA A 959 -10.61 13.35 -7.42
C ALA A 959 -9.67 14.12 -6.48
N VAL A 960 -8.73 13.44 -5.83
CA VAL A 960 -7.80 14.03 -4.85
C VAL A 960 -6.66 14.78 -5.54
N GLU A 961 -6.10 14.24 -6.61
CA GLU A 961 -5.03 14.91 -7.38
C GLU A 961 -5.54 16.18 -8.06
N ASN A 962 -6.79 16.15 -8.56
CA ASN A 962 -7.42 17.28 -9.25
C ASN A 962 -8.37 18.07 -8.34
N ILE A 963 -8.12 18.07 -7.03
CA ILE A 963 -9.06 18.62 -6.03
C ILE A 963 -9.41 20.09 -6.26
N ARG A 964 -8.48 20.91 -6.77
CA ARG A 964 -8.74 22.33 -7.07
C ARG A 964 -9.79 22.47 -8.19
N THR A 965 -9.71 21.64 -9.22
CA THR A 965 -10.71 21.60 -10.31
C THR A 965 -12.04 21.07 -9.79
N VAL A 966 -12.04 19.96 -9.04
CA VAL A 966 -13.26 19.38 -8.46
C VAL A 966 -13.96 20.36 -7.52
N ALA A 967 -13.19 21.07 -6.68
CA ALA A 967 -13.70 22.05 -5.74
C ALA A 967 -14.20 23.33 -6.42
N GLY A 968 -13.54 23.80 -7.48
CA GLY A 968 -13.98 24.94 -8.28
C GLY A 968 -15.26 24.65 -9.06
N LEU A 969 -15.42 23.41 -9.55
CA LEU A 969 -16.66 22.93 -10.19
C LEU A 969 -17.75 22.57 -9.18
N ASN A 970 -17.42 22.52 -7.89
CA ASN A 970 -18.33 22.14 -6.81
C ASN A 970 -18.91 20.71 -6.97
N LYS A 971 -18.08 19.76 -7.44
CA LYS A 971 -18.50 18.38 -7.76
C LYS A 971 -17.97 17.30 -6.82
N GLN A 972 -17.54 17.67 -5.61
CA GLN A 972 -17.03 16.73 -4.61
C GLN A 972 -18.02 15.60 -4.28
N LEU A 973 -19.32 15.91 -4.20
CA LEU A 973 -20.36 14.93 -3.88
C LEU A 973 -20.52 13.86 -4.97
N ILE A 974 -20.36 14.22 -6.25
CA ILE A 974 -20.44 13.28 -7.37
C ILE A 974 -19.31 12.27 -7.29
N PHE A 975 -18.07 12.73 -7.08
CA PHE A 975 -16.92 11.82 -6.95
C PHE A 975 -17.06 10.90 -5.75
N HIS A 976 -17.60 11.40 -4.63
CA HIS A 976 -17.93 10.57 -3.47
C HIS A 976 -18.99 9.51 -3.79
N GLU A 977 -20.03 9.85 -4.56
CA GLU A 977 -21.07 8.90 -4.97
C GLU A 977 -20.55 7.86 -5.95
N LYS A 978 -19.80 8.28 -6.99
CA LYS A 978 -19.13 7.38 -7.95
C LYS A 978 -18.23 6.40 -7.22
N TYR A 979 -17.40 6.88 -6.30
CA TYR A 979 -16.58 6.02 -5.44
C TYR A 979 -17.43 5.08 -4.57
N SER A 980 -18.49 5.58 -3.95
CA SER A 980 -19.37 4.77 -3.10
C SER A 980 -20.06 3.64 -3.86
N GLN A 981 -20.35 3.83 -5.15
CA GLN A 981 -20.87 2.79 -6.04
C GLN A 981 -19.80 1.74 -6.33
N HIS A 982 -18.58 2.13 -6.71
CA HIS A 982 -17.47 1.21 -6.97
C HIS A 982 -17.06 0.40 -5.73
N VAL A 983 -17.16 0.97 -4.52
CA VAL A 983 -16.85 0.25 -3.27
C VAL A 983 -17.96 -0.74 -2.85
N ASN A 984 -19.16 -0.66 -3.43
CA ASN A 984 -20.23 -1.61 -3.11
C ASN A 984 -20.00 -2.99 -3.72
N ASP A 985 -19.32 -3.09 -4.86
CA ASP A 985 -19.11 -4.38 -5.51
C ASP A 985 -18.07 -5.26 -4.81
N PRO A 986 -16.92 -4.75 -4.32
CA PRO A 986 -16.04 -5.50 -3.42
C PRO A 986 -16.69 -5.96 -2.10
N TYR A 987 -17.73 -5.25 -1.66
CA TYR A 987 -18.44 -5.55 -0.41
C TYR A 987 -19.53 -6.62 -0.55
N LYS A 988 -20.09 -6.79 -1.76
CA LYS A 988 -21.04 -7.87 -2.07
C LYS A 988 -20.30 -9.19 -2.22
#